data_AF-A0A8C1IE32-F1
#
_entry.id   AF-A0A8C1IE32-F1
#
_cell.length_a   1.000
_cell.length_b   1.000
_cell.length_c   1.000
_cell.angle_alpha   90.00
_cell.angle_beta   90.00
_cell.angle_gamma   90.00
#
_symmetry.space_group_name_H-M   'P 1'
#
loop_
_entity.id
_entity.type
_entity.pdbx_description
1 polymer ?
#
loop_
_entity_poly.entity_id
_entity_poly.type
_entity_poly.pdbx_seq_one_letter_code
_entity_poly.pdbx_strand_id
1 'polypeptide(L)'
;MLLMVRFFPHQSQRVACCLRNSPGDLFSLSVLAAFLGDIALDEEDLRFLKANYMDATENDPSNISIPDSGEYGYKAQTAASISSGNVNAKDDPVLAKQSLLRRRRAATARPERVWPDGIIPYIISSNFSGSQRAIFKQAMRHWEKHTCVTFMERSTEESYIVFTIRPCGCCSFVGRRGGGPQAISIGKNCDKFGIVVHELGHVIGFWHEHTRPDRDEHVDIFRENIQPGQEYNFIKMEPDDVDSLGEVYDFDSIMHYARNTFSRGIYLDTMLPKYEVDGVRPPIGQRTRLSKGDIAQARKLYKCPRCGESLQDSTGNFSSPGFPNGYAAYLHCIWRISVTPGEKIILNFTSMDLYRSHLCWYDHVEIRDGYWRNAPLKGRFCGGQLPEAIVSTDSRLWIEFRSSSNWVGKGFSAVYEAICGGEVRRDSGQIESPNYPDDYRPNKVCMWKIIVPQGFHVGLIFQSFEIEKHDNCAYDYLELRDGDSENSPLLGRFCGYEKPDDIKSSSNQLWMKFVSDGSVNKAGFAANFFKEIDECSRPDKGHCEQRCVNTLGSYHCACDPGYELAPDRRSCAAACGGFISKLNGSFTSPGWPQEYPPNKNCVWQLIAPVQYRITLLFDAFEIEGNDVCKYDYVEVHSGLSTDAKLHGKFCGTEKPEAITSQLNSMRVEFKSDNTVSKRGFKAQFFSGEHENDLFKEKKILGSIQATSKVMSACPSASNYYTQESHLQ
;
A
#
# COMPACT_ATOMS: atom_id res chain seq x y z
N MET A 1 0.13 6.41 42.61
CA MET A 1 -0.66 7.12 41.58
C MET A 1 -0.72 6.21 40.37
N LEU A 2 -1.70 5.28 40.34
CA LEU A 2 -1.89 4.29 39.29
C LEU A 2 -2.71 4.91 38.15
N LEU A 3 -2.24 4.80 36.90
CA LEU A 3 -3.04 5.06 35.71
C LEU A 3 -3.53 3.73 35.10
N MET A 4 -4.84 3.56 35.10
CA MET A 4 -5.56 2.49 34.39
C MET A 4 -5.48 2.70 32.88
N VAL A 5 -5.00 1.69 32.16
CA VAL A 5 -5.18 1.58 30.70
C VAL A 5 -6.55 0.95 30.44
N ARG A 6 -7.47 1.74 29.87
CA ARG A 6 -8.81 1.29 29.43
C ARG A 6 -8.71 0.57 28.10
N PHE A 7 -9.12 -0.70 28.06
CA PHE A 7 -9.47 -1.41 26.83
C PHE A 7 -10.95 -1.14 26.50
N PHE A 8 -11.23 -0.56 25.33
CA PHE A 8 -12.58 -0.45 24.77
C PHE A 8 -12.86 -1.64 23.81
N PRO A 9 -14.08 -2.19 23.79
CA PRO A 9 -14.46 -3.29 22.92
C PRO A 9 -14.73 -2.81 21.48
N HIS A 10 -14.19 -3.52 20.50
CA HIS A 10 -14.48 -3.31 19.08
C HIS A 10 -15.87 -3.83 18.71
N GLN A 11 -16.71 -2.96 18.15
CA GLN A 11 -17.95 -3.30 17.48
C GLN A 11 -17.66 -4.13 16.22
N SER A 12 -18.14 -5.38 16.20
CA SER A 12 -18.32 -6.16 14.98
C SER A 12 -19.70 -5.88 14.37
N GLN A 13 -19.76 -5.95 13.05
CA GLN A 13 -20.71 -5.32 12.15
C GLN A 13 -22.09 -5.99 12.10
N ARG A 14 -23.13 -5.16 11.94
CA ARG A 14 -24.37 -5.54 11.26
C ARG A 14 -24.08 -5.66 9.76
N VAL A 15 -24.08 -6.86 9.19
CA VAL A 15 -24.47 -7.10 7.78
C VAL A 15 -25.13 -8.46 7.68
N ALA A 16 -26.44 -8.51 7.87
CA ALA A 16 -27.32 -9.52 7.31
C ALA A 16 -28.70 -8.89 7.12
N CYS A 17 -29.36 -9.24 6.01
CA CYS A 17 -30.66 -8.77 5.52
C CYS A 17 -30.66 -7.41 4.79
N CYS A 18 -30.51 -7.47 3.47
CA CYS A 18 -31.51 -6.92 2.53
C CYS A 18 -31.07 -7.17 1.07
N LEU A 19 -31.48 -8.29 0.46
CA LEU A 19 -31.70 -8.35 -0.99
C LEU A 19 -32.94 -9.21 -1.27
N ARG A 20 -34.03 -8.53 -1.63
CA ARG A 20 -35.21 -9.12 -2.26
C ARG A 20 -34.83 -9.52 -3.69
N ASN A 21 -35.30 -10.69 -4.09
CA ASN A 21 -35.16 -11.29 -5.42
C ASN A 21 -35.60 -10.35 -6.56
N SER A 22 -34.82 -10.32 -7.63
CA SER A 22 -35.27 -10.13 -9.01
C SER A 22 -34.44 -11.06 -9.91
N PRO A 23 -35.05 -11.89 -10.78
CA PRO A 23 -34.33 -12.91 -11.53
C PRO A 23 -33.90 -12.36 -12.89
N GLY A 24 -32.62 -12.53 -13.21
CA GLY A 24 -32.09 -12.24 -14.54
C GLY A 24 -30.68 -11.69 -14.48
N ASP A 25 -29.69 -12.59 -14.40
CA ASP A 25 -28.50 -12.57 -15.25
C ASP A 25 -27.57 -13.73 -14.86
N LEU A 26 -27.34 -14.60 -15.84
CA LEU A 26 -26.43 -15.75 -15.78
C LEU A 26 -25.00 -15.28 -16.11
N PHE A 27 -24.01 -15.92 -15.47
CA PHE A 27 -22.55 -15.86 -15.69
C PHE A 27 -21.75 -14.73 -15.02
N SER A 28 -21.48 -14.91 -13.72
CA SER A 28 -20.12 -14.78 -13.16
C SER A 28 -20.05 -15.53 -11.83
N LEU A 29 -19.42 -16.71 -11.83
CA LEU A 29 -19.16 -17.49 -10.62
C LEU A 29 -17.98 -16.83 -9.87
N SER A 30 -18.27 -15.79 -9.10
CA SER A 30 -17.37 -15.36 -8.03
C SER A 30 -17.53 -16.33 -6.86
N VAL A 31 -16.52 -17.17 -6.61
CA VAL A 31 -16.43 -17.99 -5.41
C VAL A 31 -16.44 -17.06 -4.19
N LEU A 32 -17.51 -17.12 -3.38
CA LEU A 32 -17.53 -16.45 -2.08
C LEU A 32 -16.50 -17.16 -1.18
N ALA A 33 -15.43 -16.46 -0.80
CA ALA A 33 -14.54 -16.92 0.25
C ALA A 33 -15.29 -16.97 1.59
N ALA A 34 -15.20 -18.09 2.31
CA ALA A 34 -15.68 -18.20 3.68
C ALA A 34 -14.54 -18.01 4.67
N PHE A 35 -14.86 -17.76 5.95
CA PHE A 35 -13.86 -17.41 6.96
C PHE A 35 -14.05 -18.24 8.24
N LEU A 36 -12.95 -18.72 8.82
CA LEU A 36 -12.84 -19.26 10.18
C LEU A 36 -12.15 -18.22 11.06
N GLY A 37 -12.92 -17.30 11.64
CA GLY A 37 -12.38 -16.14 12.35
C GLY A 37 -11.71 -15.17 11.38
N ASP A 38 -10.40 -14.97 11.56
CA ASP A 38 -9.51 -14.24 10.66
C ASP A 38 -8.82 -15.14 9.60
N ILE A 39 -9.13 -16.45 9.56
CA ILE A 39 -8.60 -17.35 8.54
C ILE A 39 -9.51 -17.36 7.31
N ALA A 40 -8.96 -17.05 6.14
CA ALA A 40 -9.65 -17.22 4.86
C ALA A 40 -9.63 -18.69 4.43
N LEU A 41 -10.80 -19.23 4.09
CA LEU A 41 -11.02 -20.64 3.74
C LEU A 41 -11.33 -20.81 2.25
N ASP A 42 -10.84 -21.90 1.67
CA ASP A 42 -11.20 -22.32 0.31
C ASP A 42 -12.33 -23.37 0.30
N GLU A 43 -12.65 -23.88 -0.90
CA GLU A 43 -13.67 -24.93 -1.04
C GLU A 43 -13.32 -26.24 -0.34
N GLU A 44 -12.04 -26.61 -0.25
CA GLU A 44 -11.62 -27.81 0.47
C GLU A 44 -11.86 -27.61 1.97
N ASP A 45 -11.29 -26.55 2.54
CA ASP A 45 -11.44 -26.14 3.94
C ASP A 45 -12.94 -26.03 4.34
N LEU A 46 -13.77 -25.50 3.45
CA LEU A 46 -15.22 -25.38 3.63
C LEU A 46 -15.97 -26.73 3.61
N ARG A 47 -15.58 -27.65 2.73
CA ARG A 47 -16.17 -29.00 2.68
C ARG A 47 -15.89 -29.74 3.98
N PHE A 48 -14.70 -29.55 4.55
CA PHE A 48 -14.32 -30.16 5.83
C PHE A 48 -15.10 -29.59 7.02
N LEU A 49 -15.22 -28.27 7.13
CA LEU A 49 -15.97 -27.65 8.22
C LEU A 49 -17.46 -28.02 8.20
N LYS A 50 -18.06 -28.17 7.01
CA LYS A 50 -19.47 -28.59 6.88
C LYS A 50 -19.70 -30.03 7.35
N ALA A 51 -18.75 -30.94 7.12
CA ALA A 51 -18.84 -32.32 7.60
C ALA A 51 -18.82 -32.38 9.14
N ASN A 52 -17.93 -31.63 9.78
CA ASN A 52 -17.77 -31.63 11.24
C ASN A 52 -18.91 -30.88 11.97
N TYR A 53 -19.53 -29.88 11.33
CA TYR A 53 -20.70 -29.19 11.90
C TYR A 53 -21.93 -30.10 11.96
N MET A 54 -22.13 -30.96 10.95
CA MET A 54 -23.25 -31.91 10.91
C MET A 54 -23.11 -33.01 11.98
N ASP A 55 -21.89 -33.49 12.22
CA ASP A 55 -21.59 -34.54 13.23
C ASP A 55 -21.72 -34.02 14.69
N ALA A 56 -21.45 -32.74 14.92
CA ALA A 56 -21.63 -32.10 16.22
C ALA A 56 -23.12 -31.86 16.58
N THR A 57 -24.02 -31.82 15.58
CA THR A 57 -25.46 -31.62 15.79
C THR A 57 -26.26 -32.92 15.96
N GLU A 58 -25.67 -34.10 15.71
CA GLU A 58 -26.36 -35.40 15.83
C GLU A 58 -26.12 -36.14 17.16
N ASN A 59 -25.28 -35.63 18.06
CA ASN A 59 -25.07 -36.23 19.38
C ASN A 59 -26.04 -35.69 20.44
N ASP A 60 -27.33 -36.02 20.28
CA ASP A 60 -28.33 -36.00 21.35
C ASP A 60 -28.57 -37.45 21.83
N PRO A 61 -28.26 -37.81 23.09
CA PRO A 61 -28.33 -39.19 23.55
C PRO A 61 -29.77 -39.56 23.92
N SER A 62 -30.65 -39.68 22.94
CA SER A 62 -31.96 -40.32 23.13
C SER A 62 -32.50 -40.91 21.84
N ASN A 63 -31.97 -42.08 21.45
CA ASN A 63 -32.77 -43.24 21.02
C ASN A 63 -31.85 -44.39 20.60
N ILE A 64 -31.78 -45.41 21.45
CA ILE A 64 -31.21 -46.70 21.11
C ILE A 64 -32.29 -47.53 20.42
N SER A 65 -32.06 -47.91 19.17
CA SER A 65 -32.68 -49.10 18.56
C SER A 65 -31.67 -49.81 17.67
N ILE A 66 -31.40 -51.08 18.02
CA ILE A 66 -30.62 -52.06 17.26
C ILE A 66 -31.58 -52.76 16.29
N PRO A 67 -31.22 -52.94 15.00
CA PRO A 67 -30.92 -54.30 14.49
C PRO A 67 -29.74 -54.30 13.50
N ASP A 68 -28.74 -55.17 13.67
CA ASP A 68 -28.63 -56.57 13.24
C ASP A 68 -28.10 -56.75 11.79
N SER A 69 -27.21 -57.73 11.73
CA SER A 69 -26.31 -58.27 10.72
C SER A 69 -26.69 -58.23 9.23
N GLY A 70 -25.66 -58.05 8.39
CA GLY A 70 -25.72 -58.19 6.94
C GLY A 70 -24.33 -58.16 6.28
N GLU A 71 -23.85 -59.33 5.92
CA GLU A 71 -22.54 -59.69 5.35
C GLU A 71 -22.47 -59.52 3.81
N TYR A 72 -21.26 -59.52 3.25
CA TYR A 72 -20.85 -59.57 1.81
C TYR A 72 -20.99 -58.27 0.98
N GLY A 73 -20.02 -57.83 0.16
CA GLY A 73 -18.77 -58.41 -0.34
C GLY A 73 -18.49 -57.91 -1.77
N TYR A 74 -17.20 -57.84 -2.15
CA TYR A 74 -16.65 -57.69 -3.52
C TYR A 74 -16.66 -56.27 -4.13
N LYS A 75 -15.64 -55.77 -4.85
CA LYS A 75 -14.48 -56.39 -5.52
C LYS A 75 -13.43 -55.30 -5.82
N ALA A 76 -12.17 -55.59 -5.55
CA ALA A 76 -11.02 -54.90 -6.16
C ALA A 76 -10.62 -55.65 -7.44
N GLN A 77 -10.27 -54.91 -8.49
CA GLN A 77 -9.59 -55.45 -9.68
C GLN A 77 -8.17 -54.88 -9.77
N THR A 78 -7.24 -55.83 -9.86
CA THR A 78 -5.79 -55.74 -9.95
C THR A 78 -5.28 -55.61 -11.39
N ALA A 79 -4.12 -54.97 -11.57
CA ALA A 79 -3.04 -55.40 -12.50
C ALA A 79 -1.73 -54.70 -12.07
N ALA A 80 -0.75 -55.44 -11.50
CA ALA A 80 0.41 -56.08 -12.15
C ALA A 80 1.66 -55.16 -12.11
N SER A 81 2.66 -55.33 -11.23
CA SER A 81 3.69 -56.39 -11.02
C SER A 81 4.95 -56.25 -11.89
N ILE A 82 6.12 -56.16 -11.23
CA ILE A 82 7.49 -56.70 -11.54
C ILE A 82 8.31 -56.49 -10.23
N SER A 83 8.57 -57.51 -9.38
CA SER A 83 9.69 -58.49 -9.39
C SER A 83 11.09 -57.85 -9.14
N SER A 84 11.96 -58.29 -8.21
CA SER A 84 12.03 -59.47 -7.33
C SER A 84 13.21 -59.37 -6.31
N GLY A 85 13.17 -60.18 -5.23
CA GLY A 85 14.33 -60.74 -4.50
C GLY A 85 14.29 -60.57 -2.96
N ASN A 86 13.64 -61.46 -2.17
CA ASN A 86 14.16 -62.66 -1.44
C ASN A 86 15.12 -62.31 -0.26
N VAL A 87 15.02 -62.77 1.02
CA VAL A 87 14.47 -63.98 1.67
C VAL A 87 14.19 -63.74 3.18
N ASN A 88 13.16 -64.43 3.71
CA ASN A 88 12.74 -64.83 5.08
C ASN A 88 13.61 -64.55 6.33
N ALA A 89 12.92 -64.17 7.42
CA ALA A 89 13.00 -64.87 8.72
C ALA A 89 11.70 -64.66 9.54
N LYS A 90 11.19 -65.76 10.08
CA LYS A 90 10.00 -65.90 10.92
C LYS A 90 10.34 -65.75 12.41
N ASP A 91 9.36 -65.23 13.15
CA ASP A 91 8.97 -65.50 14.54
C ASP A 91 9.91 -65.13 15.70
N ASP A 92 9.57 -64.03 16.42
CA ASP A 92 9.52 -64.01 17.89
C ASP A 92 8.56 -62.90 18.40
N PRO A 93 7.52 -63.19 19.21
CA PRO A 93 6.46 -62.23 19.55
C PRO A 93 6.75 -61.52 20.88
N VAL A 94 7.61 -60.50 20.87
CA VAL A 94 7.78 -59.61 22.03
C VAL A 94 7.95 -58.16 21.59
N LEU A 95 6.95 -57.58 20.90
CA LEU A 95 6.84 -56.10 20.79
C LEU A 95 5.45 -55.60 20.34
N ALA A 96 4.38 -56.28 20.76
CA ALA A 96 3.01 -55.77 20.57
C ALA A 96 2.50 -55.04 21.82
N LYS A 97 3.28 -54.05 22.30
CA LYS A 97 2.84 -53.09 23.33
C LYS A 97 3.73 -51.85 23.33
N GLN A 98 3.86 -51.19 22.18
CA GLN A 98 4.33 -49.81 22.14
C GLN A 98 3.31 -48.94 21.38
N SER A 99 2.43 -48.38 22.21
CA SER A 99 1.99 -46.99 22.14
C SER A 99 1.48 -46.44 20.80
N LEU A 100 0.15 -46.45 20.65
CA LEU A 100 -0.56 -45.36 19.98
C LEU A 100 -0.35 -44.07 20.79
N LEU A 101 0.80 -43.42 20.63
CA LEU A 101 1.01 -42.05 21.11
C LEU A 101 0.19 -41.13 20.22
N ARG A 102 -0.88 -40.54 20.78
CA ARG A 102 -1.61 -39.43 20.16
C ARG A 102 -0.61 -38.33 19.77
N ARG A 103 -0.49 -38.08 18.47
CA ARG A 103 0.28 -36.95 17.92
C ARG A 103 -0.37 -35.64 18.34
N ARG A 104 0.43 -34.78 18.98
CA ARG A 104 0.13 -33.39 19.38
C ARG A 104 0.31 -32.48 18.14
N ARG A 105 -0.57 -31.49 17.88
CA ARG A 105 -0.79 -30.91 16.52
C ARG A 105 -1.10 -29.38 16.48
N ALA A 106 -0.30 -28.47 15.86
CA ALA A 106 -0.59 -27.00 15.72
C ALA A 106 -0.22 -26.21 14.40
N ALA A 107 0.77 -26.61 13.58
CA ALA A 107 1.10 -26.00 12.27
C ALA A 107 0.52 -26.80 11.08
N THR A 108 0.55 -26.34 9.83
CA THR A 108 0.02 -27.13 8.70
C THR A 108 0.78 -28.44 8.51
N ALA A 109 0.04 -29.54 8.38
CA ALA A 109 0.60 -30.87 8.08
C ALA A 109 0.78 -31.12 6.57
N ARG A 110 0.24 -30.23 5.72
CA ARG A 110 0.21 -30.35 4.25
C ARG A 110 1.50 -29.80 3.64
N PRO A 111 2.39 -30.63 3.07
CA PRO A 111 3.68 -30.17 2.54
C PRO A 111 3.56 -29.12 1.43
N GLU A 112 2.50 -29.17 0.62
CA GLU A 112 2.22 -28.22 -0.46
C GLU A 112 1.89 -26.81 0.03
N ARG A 113 1.42 -26.69 1.29
CA ARG A 113 1.18 -25.42 1.97
C ARG A 113 2.45 -24.85 2.63
N VAL A 114 3.56 -25.55 2.62
CA VAL A 114 4.84 -25.03 3.11
C VAL A 114 5.54 -24.27 1.97
N TRP A 115 6.03 -23.07 2.28
CA TRP A 115 6.77 -22.27 1.29
C TRP A 115 8.11 -22.93 0.95
N PRO A 116 8.43 -23.16 -0.35
CA PRO A 116 9.70 -23.74 -0.76
C PRO A 116 10.89 -22.95 -0.20
N ASP A 117 11.86 -23.66 0.38
CA ASP A 117 13.07 -23.11 1.00
C ASP A 117 12.83 -22.05 2.10
N GLY A 118 11.59 -21.91 2.59
CA GLY A 118 11.21 -20.87 3.55
C GLY A 118 11.20 -19.46 2.96
N ILE A 119 11.11 -19.32 1.64
CA ILE A 119 11.10 -18.03 0.95
C ILE A 119 9.66 -17.61 0.64
N ILE A 120 9.28 -16.42 1.08
CA ILE A 120 7.92 -15.85 0.93
C ILE A 120 8.02 -14.54 0.14
N PRO A 121 7.74 -14.56 -1.17
CA PRO A 121 7.69 -13.35 -1.98
C PRO A 121 6.47 -12.51 -1.62
N TYR A 122 6.61 -11.18 -1.59
CA TYR A 122 5.54 -10.25 -1.21
C TYR A 122 5.43 -9.02 -2.12
N ILE A 123 4.22 -8.45 -2.17
CA ILE A 123 3.91 -7.12 -2.69
C ILE A 123 3.08 -6.36 -1.66
N ILE A 124 3.34 -5.06 -1.49
CA ILE A 124 2.50 -4.17 -0.69
C ILE A 124 1.73 -3.21 -1.60
N SER A 125 0.40 -3.32 -1.57
CA SER A 125 -0.51 -2.47 -2.36
C SER A 125 -0.26 -0.97 -2.12
N SER A 126 -0.42 -0.15 -3.16
CA SER A 126 -0.25 1.32 -3.11
C SER A 126 -1.19 2.02 -2.12
N ASN A 127 -2.28 1.38 -1.70
CA ASN A 127 -3.29 1.95 -0.80
C ASN A 127 -2.83 2.09 0.67
N PHE A 128 -1.64 1.61 1.03
CA PHE A 128 -1.10 1.73 2.38
C PHE A 128 -0.13 2.90 2.52
N SER A 129 -0.22 3.62 3.64
CA SER A 129 0.69 4.71 3.99
C SER A 129 2.13 4.20 4.22
N GLY A 130 3.10 5.12 4.21
CA GLY A 130 4.50 4.80 4.56
C GLY A 130 4.65 4.19 5.96
N SER A 131 3.91 4.70 6.94
CA SER A 131 3.91 4.16 8.31
C SER A 131 3.35 2.74 8.40
N GLN A 132 2.29 2.42 7.64
CA GLN A 132 1.75 1.07 7.58
C GLN A 132 2.73 0.10 6.90
N ARG A 133 3.35 0.54 5.80
CA ARG A 133 4.42 -0.20 5.11
C ARG A 133 5.58 -0.51 6.05
N ALA A 134 5.99 0.46 6.87
CA ALA A 134 7.01 0.29 7.89
C ALA A 134 6.64 -0.82 8.88
N ILE A 135 5.42 -0.83 9.42
CA ILE A 135 4.95 -1.86 10.35
C ILE A 135 4.95 -3.26 9.71
N PHE A 136 4.58 -3.36 8.42
CA PHE A 136 4.61 -4.64 7.71
C PHE A 136 6.04 -5.15 7.56
N LYS A 137 6.97 -4.26 7.18
CA LYS A 137 8.40 -4.57 7.09
C LYS A 137 8.97 -4.97 8.47
N GLN A 138 8.59 -4.29 9.56
CA GLN A 138 9.00 -4.66 10.92
C GLN A 138 8.48 -6.05 11.33
N ALA A 139 7.22 -6.36 11.05
CA ALA A 139 6.64 -7.67 11.36
C ALA A 139 7.33 -8.81 10.58
N MET A 140 7.67 -8.58 9.31
CA MET A 140 8.46 -9.52 8.52
C MET A 140 9.87 -9.70 9.10
N ARG A 141 10.58 -8.60 9.42
CA ARG A 141 11.91 -8.65 10.07
C ARG A 141 11.87 -9.45 11.37
N HIS A 142 10.81 -9.29 12.16
CA HIS A 142 10.64 -10.02 13.44
C HIS A 142 10.59 -11.53 13.25
N TRP A 143 9.89 -12.03 12.23
CA TRP A 143 9.89 -13.45 11.87
C TRP A 143 11.25 -13.93 11.35
N GLU A 144 11.89 -13.16 10.48
CA GLU A 144 13.22 -13.47 9.93
C GLU A 144 14.32 -13.52 11.00
N LYS A 145 14.25 -12.65 12.01
CA LYS A 145 15.22 -12.59 13.11
C LYS A 145 15.22 -13.86 13.94
N HIS A 146 14.04 -14.44 14.17
CA HIS A 146 13.89 -15.59 15.06
C HIS A 146 13.87 -16.93 14.33
N THR A 147 13.61 -16.94 13.03
CA THR A 147 13.45 -18.17 12.22
C THR A 147 14.35 -18.17 10.99
N CYS A 148 14.28 -19.22 10.18
CA CYS A 148 14.91 -19.25 8.86
C CYS A 148 13.91 -18.96 7.72
N VAL A 149 12.71 -18.46 8.03
CA VAL A 149 11.81 -17.90 7.01
C VAL A 149 12.39 -16.58 6.51
N THR A 150 12.16 -16.25 5.23
CA THR A 150 12.67 -15.02 4.61
C THR A 150 11.61 -14.42 3.71
N PHE A 151 11.41 -13.11 3.85
CA PHE A 151 10.52 -12.32 3.02
C PHE A 151 11.34 -11.59 1.96
N MET A 152 10.84 -11.60 0.73
CA MET A 152 11.48 -10.92 -0.38
C MET A 152 10.46 -10.14 -1.21
N GLU A 153 10.84 -8.97 -1.69
CA GLU A 153 10.03 -8.28 -2.69
C GLU A 153 9.96 -9.14 -3.95
N ARG A 154 8.75 -9.32 -4.44
CA ARG A 154 8.49 -10.18 -5.58
C ARG A 154 9.19 -9.63 -6.83
N SER A 155 9.85 -10.53 -7.55
CA SER A 155 10.38 -10.31 -8.88
C SER A 155 9.50 -11.04 -9.92
N THR A 156 9.80 -12.30 -10.21
CA THR A 156 9.13 -13.14 -11.20
C THR A 156 8.33 -14.29 -10.59
N GLU A 157 8.33 -14.44 -9.27
CA GLU A 157 7.73 -15.58 -8.59
C GLU A 157 6.21 -15.64 -8.82
N GLU A 158 5.70 -16.83 -9.11
CA GLU A 158 4.27 -17.04 -9.41
C GLU A 158 3.41 -17.01 -8.14
N SER A 159 3.86 -17.66 -7.07
CA SER A 159 3.19 -17.69 -5.77
C SER A 159 3.78 -16.64 -4.85
N TYR A 160 2.95 -15.73 -4.33
CA TYR A 160 3.40 -14.62 -3.49
C TYR A 160 2.24 -14.07 -2.67
N ILE A 161 2.55 -13.38 -1.58
CA ILE A 161 1.55 -12.68 -0.76
C ILE A 161 1.36 -11.24 -1.22
N VAL A 162 0.14 -10.74 -1.09
CA VAL A 162 -0.21 -9.35 -1.39
C VAL A 162 -0.86 -8.73 -0.17
N PHE A 163 -0.17 -7.77 0.46
CA PHE A 163 -0.79 -6.91 1.47
C PHE A 163 -1.84 -6.05 0.79
N THR A 164 -3.09 -6.19 1.23
CA THR A 164 -4.26 -5.49 0.66
C THR A 164 -5.31 -5.22 1.74
N ILE A 165 -6.38 -4.52 1.38
CA ILE A 165 -7.52 -4.26 2.27
C ILE A 165 -8.72 -5.01 1.70
N ARG A 166 -9.26 -5.98 2.44
CA ARG A 166 -10.47 -6.72 2.08
C ARG A 166 -11.59 -6.55 3.11
N PRO A 167 -12.85 -6.83 2.74
CA PRO A 167 -14.00 -6.71 3.64
C PRO A 167 -13.94 -7.60 4.89
N CYS A 168 -13.12 -8.65 4.89
CA CYS A 168 -12.91 -9.54 6.04
C CYS A 168 -12.24 -8.86 7.25
N GLY A 169 -11.69 -7.65 7.09
CA GLY A 169 -10.93 -6.98 8.15
C GLY A 169 -9.46 -7.43 8.17
N CYS A 170 -8.99 -7.93 9.31
CA CYS A 170 -7.69 -8.59 9.43
C CYS A 170 -7.90 -10.07 9.08
N CYS A 171 -7.34 -10.53 7.97
CA CYS A 171 -7.48 -11.93 7.60
C CYS A 171 -6.36 -12.42 6.68
N SER A 172 -6.04 -13.70 6.76
CA SER A 172 -4.98 -14.33 5.96
C SER A 172 -5.29 -15.78 5.64
N PHE A 173 -4.61 -16.33 4.62
CA PHE A 173 -4.66 -17.75 4.29
C PHE A 173 -3.58 -18.51 5.07
N VAL A 174 -3.87 -19.77 5.43
CA VAL A 174 -2.89 -20.64 6.08
C VAL A 174 -1.95 -21.27 5.05
N GLY A 175 -0.68 -20.90 5.12
CA GLY A 175 0.39 -21.42 4.27
C GLY A 175 0.36 -20.90 2.84
N ARG A 176 1.16 -21.54 1.99
CA ARG A 176 1.25 -21.31 0.55
C ARG A 176 0.05 -21.91 -0.18
N ARG A 177 -0.62 -21.10 -1.00
CA ARG A 177 -1.74 -21.56 -1.85
C ARG A 177 -1.32 -22.13 -3.21
N GLY A 178 -0.22 -21.62 -3.76
CA GLY A 178 0.17 -21.91 -5.15
C GLY A 178 -0.70 -21.19 -6.19
N GLY A 179 -0.24 -21.14 -7.44
CA GLY A 179 -1.07 -20.70 -8.58
C GLY A 179 -1.42 -19.20 -8.67
N GLY A 180 -0.68 -18.31 -7.98
CA GLY A 180 -0.85 -16.86 -8.11
C GLY A 180 -0.74 -16.08 -6.80
N PRO A 181 -1.22 -14.82 -6.79
CA PRO A 181 -1.26 -13.99 -5.58
C PRO A 181 -2.24 -14.55 -4.54
N GLN A 182 -1.80 -14.62 -3.28
CA GLN A 182 -2.68 -14.80 -2.12
C GLN A 182 -2.74 -13.52 -1.29
N ALA A 183 -3.93 -13.16 -0.83
CA ALA A 183 -4.11 -11.92 -0.07
C ALA A 183 -3.79 -12.13 1.41
N ILE A 184 -3.10 -11.15 1.99
CA ILE A 184 -3.07 -10.87 3.43
C ILE A 184 -3.77 -9.53 3.63
N SER A 185 -4.92 -9.55 4.30
CA SER A 185 -5.77 -8.39 4.49
C SER A 185 -5.42 -7.69 5.79
N ILE A 186 -4.98 -6.43 5.72
CA ILE A 186 -4.79 -5.57 6.88
C ILE A 186 -5.81 -4.45 6.82
N GLY A 187 -6.98 -4.71 7.40
CA GLY A 187 -8.09 -3.76 7.47
C GLY A 187 -7.85 -2.60 8.45
N LYS A 188 -8.89 -1.77 8.62
CA LYS A 188 -8.85 -0.62 9.53
C LYS A 188 -8.61 -1.07 10.98
N ASN A 189 -7.60 -0.48 11.64
CA ASN A 189 -7.13 -0.81 12.99
C ASN A 189 -6.36 -2.15 13.14
N CYS A 190 -6.05 -2.82 12.03
CA CYS A 190 -5.24 -4.05 12.01
C CYS A 190 -3.73 -3.77 11.85
N ASP A 191 -3.36 -2.52 11.62
CA ASP A 191 -1.99 -2.06 11.36
C ASP A 191 -1.15 -1.92 12.64
N LYS A 192 -1.41 -2.77 13.64
CA LYS A 192 -0.58 -2.90 14.84
C LYS A 192 0.42 -4.02 14.65
N PHE A 193 1.66 -3.81 15.08
CA PHE A 193 2.76 -4.76 14.95
C PHE A 193 2.35 -6.22 15.24
N GLY A 194 1.81 -6.51 16.42
CA GLY A 194 1.46 -7.89 16.80
C GLY A 194 0.28 -8.50 16.04
N ILE A 195 -0.61 -7.68 15.45
CA ILE A 195 -1.66 -8.19 14.55
C ILE A 195 -1.00 -8.62 13.25
N VAL A 196 -0.13 -7.80 12.67
CA VAL A 196 0.55 -8.15 11.41
C VAL A 196 1.45 -9.38 11.60
N VAL A 197 2.13 -9.52 12.75
CA VAL A 197 2.91 -10.73 13.08
C VAL A 197 2.00 -11.98 13.14
N HIS A 198 0.78 -11.86 13.68
CA HIS A 198 -0.22 -12.94 13.71
C HIS A 198 -0.67 -13.34 12.30
N GLU A 199 -1.05 -12.37 11.46
CA GLU A 199 -1.47 -12.63 10.08
C GLU A 199 -0.36 -13.26 9.24
N LEU A 200 0.89 -12.87 9.49
CA LEU A 200 2.08 -13.52 8.92
C LEU A 200 2.29 -14.94 9.45
N GLY A 201 1.88 -15.24 10.68
CA GLY A 201 1.86 -16.60 11.22
C GLY A 201 0.96 -17.54 10.40
N HIS A 202 -0.21 -17.06 9.98
CA HIS A 202 -1.04 -17.78 9.02
C HIS A 202 -0.31 -18.00 7.69
N VAL A 203 0.30 -16.97 7.11
CA VAL A 203 1.08 -17.10 5.86
C VAL A 203 2.17 -18.17 5.96
N ILE A 204 2.86 -18.24 7.10
CA ILE A 204 3.91 -19.23 7.40
C ILE A 204 3.33 -20.65 7.52
N GLY A 205 2.03 -20.78 7.81
CA GLY A 205 1.32 -22.05 7.85
C GLY A 205 0.78 -22.42 9.23
N PHE A 206 0.64 -21.45 10.14
CA PHE A 206 0.10 -21.72 11.47
C PHE A 206 -1.41 -21.60 11.50
N TRP A 207 -2.05 -22.56 12.18
CA TRP A 207 -3.44 -22.44 12.61
C TRP A 207 -3.48 -21.78 13.99
N HIS A 208 -4.67 -21.46 14.48
CA HIS A 208 -4.78 -20.96 15.84
C HIS A 208 -4.47 -22.04 16.88
N GLU A 209 -3.73 -21.67 17.93
CA GLU A 209 -3.29 -22.61 18.97
C GLU A 209 -4.47 -23.24 19.75
N HIS A 210 -5.64 -22.59 19.78
CA HIS A 210 -6.82 -23.16 20.43
C HIS A 210 -7.61 -24.13 19.56
N THR A 211 -7.30 -24.27 18.27
CA THR A 211 -7.98 -25.24 17.40
C THR A 211 -7.26 -26.58 17.33
N ARG A 212 -6.13 -26.73 18.05
CA ARG A 212 -5.35 -27.97 18.11
C ARG A 212 -6.20 -29.19 18.50
N PRO A 213 -5.96 -30.37 17.91
CA PRO A 213 -6.59 -31.65 18.29
C PRO A 213 -6.53 -32.00 19.79
N ASP A 214 -5.44 -31.64 20.47
CA ASP A 214 -5.20 -31.91 21.88
C ASP A 214 -5.65 -30.77 22.82
N ARG A 215 -6.27 -29.69 22.30
CA ARG A 215 -6.57 -28.49 23.12
C ARG A 215 -7.40 -28.76 24.38
N ASP A 216 -8.28 -29.76 24.36
CA ASP A 216 -9.16 -30.08 25.50
C ASP A 216 -8.37 -30.64 26.70
N GLU A 217 -7.10 -31.00 26.52
CA GLU A 217 -6.19 -31.36 27.63
C GLU A 217 -5.62 -30.10 28.33
N HIS A 218 -5.76 -28.92 27.72
CA HIS A 218 -5.09 -27.69 28.13
C HIS A 218 -6.02 -26.51 28.44
N VAL A 219 -7.13 -26.38 27.71
CA VAL A 219 -8.12 -25.31 27.88
C VAL A 219 -9.53 -25.87 28.00
N ASP A 220 -10.38 -25.14 28.74
CA ASP A 220 -11.83 -25.33 28.77
C ASP A 220 -12.50 -24.33 27.84
N ILE A 221 -13.50 -24.79 27.07
CA ILE A 221 -14.32 -23.96 26.18
C ILE A 221 -15.74 -23.86 26.74
N PHE A 222 -16.16 -22.64 27.09
CA PHE A 222 -17.50 -22.34 27.61
C PHE A 222 -18.43 -21.98 26.47
N ARG A 223 -19.00 -23.00 25.81
CA ARG A 223 -19.82 -22.83 24.60
C ARG A 223 -21.04 -21.94 24.83
N GLU A 224 -21.62 -22.01 26.01
CA GLU A 224 -22.74 -21.18 26.45
C GLU A 224 -22.40 -19.68 26.48
N ASN A 225 -21.12 -19.31 26.58
CA ASN A 225 -20.66 -17.93 26.59
C ASN A 225 -20.33 -17.39 25.20
N ILE A 226 -20.32 -18.24 24.17
CA ILE A 226 -20.01 -17.85 22.80
C ILE A 226 -21.23 -17.13 22.18
N GLN A 227 -20.98 -16.13 21.35
CA GLN A 227 -22.03 -15.46 20.57
C GLN A 227 -22.70 -16.46 19.61
N PRO A 228 -24.04 -16.47 19.49
CA PRO A 228 -24.73 -17.34 18.55
C PRO A 228 -24.22 -17.20 17.12
N GLY A 229 -23.86 -18.33 16.51
CA GLY A 229 -23.32 -18.39 15.15
C GLY A 229 -21.81 -18.16 15.08
N GLN A 230 -21.09 -18.06 16.20
CA GLN A 230 -19.62 -17.95 16.25
C GLN A 230 -18.93 -19.21 16.79
N GLU A 231 -19.69 -20.28 17.06
CA GLU A 231 -19.20 -21.53 17.64
C GLU A 231 -18.21 -22.25 16.73
N TYR A 232 -18.33 -22.03 15.42
CA TYR A 232 -17.46 -22.64 14.41
C TYR A 232 -15.98 -22.26 14.61
N ASN A 233 -15.70 -21.07 15.15
CA ASN A 233 -14.34 -20.59 15.46
C ASN A 233 -13.59 -21.42 16.54
N PHE A 234 -14.31 -22.25 17.27
CA PHE A 234 -13.77 -23.11 18.32
C PHE A 234 -13.79 -24.59 17.93
N ILE A 235 -14.10 -24.90 16.66
CA ILE A 235 -14.00 -26.25 16.12
C ILE A 235 -12.53 -26.69 16.14
N LYS A 236 -12.36 -27.97 16.46
CA LYS A 236 -11.07 -28.65 16.51
C LYS A 236 -10.65 -28.94 15.08
N MET A 237 -9.39 -28.66 14.72
CA MET A 237 -8.86 -29.10 13.44
C MET A 237 -8.73 -30.61 13.43
N GLU A 238 -8.87 -31.21 12.25
CA GLU A 238 -8.62 -32.63 12.09
C GLU A 238 -7.13 -32.93 12.26
N PRO A 239 -6.80 -34.13 12.76
CA PRO A 239 -5.42 -34.49 12.97
C PRO A 239 -4.59 -34.41 11.67
N ASP A 240 -5.14 -34.78 10.52
CA ASP A 240 -4.34 -34.88 9.28
C ASP A 240 -4.00 -33.53 8.63
N ASP A 241 -4.63 -32.43 9.06
CA ASP A 241 -4.39 -31.09 8.54
C ASP A 241 -3.39 -30.27 9.37
N VAL A 242 -3.07 -30.74 10.58
CA VAL A 242 -2.29 -29.98 11.57
C VAL A 242 -1.20 -30.85 12.24
N ASP A 243 0.00 -30.33 12.45
CA ASP A 243 1.16 -30.98 13.08
C ASP A 243 1.89 -30.00 14.02
N SER A 244 2.08 -30.34 15.31
CA SER A 244 2.75 -29.46 16.28
C SER A 244 4.25 -29.62 16.20
N LEU A 245 4.71 -30.58 15.39
CA LEU A 245 6.11 -30.94 15.21
C LEU A 245 6.75 -31.34 16.55
N GLY A 246 5.94 -31.94 17.43
CA GLY A 246 6.34 -32.35 18.77
C GLY A 246 6.47 -31.22 19.79
N GLU A 247 6.01 -30.00 19.47
CA GLU A 247 5.92 -28.90 20.43
C GLU A 247 4.74 -29.09 21.40
N VAL A 248 4.91 -28.60 22.63
CA VAL A 248 3.90 -28.57 23.68
C VAL A 248 2.81 -27.52 23.39
N TYR A 249 1.73 -27.51 24.16
CA TYR A 249 0.71 -26.46 24.06
C TYR A 249 1.27 -25.11 24.52
N ASP A 250 1.11 -24.08 23.70
CA ASP A 250 1.73 -22.76 23.94
C ASP A 250 0.70 -21.66 24.21
N PHE A 251 0.39 -21.43 25.49
CA PHE A 251 -0.52 -20.36 25.89
C PHE A 251 -0.04 -18.95 25.51
N ASP A 252 1.28 -18.75 25.39
CA ASP A 252 1.88 -17.46 25.03
C ASP A 252 1.95 -17.29 23.49
N SER A 253 1.51 -18.29 22.71
CA SER A 253 1.51 -18.22 21.24
C SER A 253 0.77 -16.99 20.75
N ILE A 254 1.37 -16.30 19.79
CA ILE A 254 0.70 -15.18 19.12
C ILE A 254 -0.53 -15.65 18.34
N MET A 255 -0.61 -16.95 18.00
CA MET A 255 -1.71 -17.58 17.29
C MET A 255 -2.85 -18.03 18.22
N HIS A 256 -2.76 -17.80 19.53
CA HIS A 256 -3.82 -18.14 20.47
C HIS A 256 -4.90 -17.04 20.54
N TYR A 257 -6.17 -17.41 20.69
CA TYR A 257 -7.25 -16.46 20.99
C TYR A 257 -7.20 -15.95 22.44
N ALA A 258 -7.78 -14.77 22.69
CA ALA A 258 -7.94 -14.26 24.04
C ALA A 258 -9.11 -14.96 24.75
N ARG A 259 -9.08 -14.94 26.09
CA ARG A 259 -10.07 -15.62 26.96
C ARG A 259 -11.54 -15.25 26.70
N ASN A 260 -11.80 -14.06 26.14
CA ASN A 260 -13.14 -13.53 25.89
C ASN A 260 -13.45 -13.30 24.40
N THR A 261 -12.62 -13.83 23.48
CA THR A 261 -12.86 -13.72 22.04
C THR A 261 -14.21 -14.36 21.68
N PHE A 262 -15.02 -13.67 20.87
CA PHE A 262 -16.41 -14.05 20.51
C PHE A 262 -17.37 -14.24 21.71
N SER A 263 -17.09 -13.61 22.85
CA SER A 263 -17.98 -13.69 24.01
C SER A 263 -19.28 -12.90 23.83
N ARG A 264 -20.39 -13.47 24.28
CA ARG A 264 -21.71 -12.80 24.30
C ARG A 264 -21.81 -11.73 25.40
N GLY A 265 -20.85 -11.67 26.33
CA GLY A 265 -20.85 -10.72 27.45
C GLY A 265 -19.44 -10.21 27.77
N ILE A 266 -19.34 -8.95 28.21
CA ILE A 266 -18.06 -8.25 28.42
C ILE A 266 -17.15 -8.95 29.44
N TYR A 267 -17.74 -9.61 30.45
CA TYR A 267 -17.04 -10.28 31.55
C TYR A 267 -17.14 -11.80 31.50
N LEU A 268 -17.64 -12.35 30.39
CA LEU A 268 -17.76 -13.80 30.22
C LEU A 268 -16.58 -14.30 29.42
N ASP A 269 -15.89 -15.30 29.96
CA ASP A 269 -14.85 -16.01 29.24
C ASP A 269 -15.47 -17.09 28.36
N THR A 270 -15.01 -17.16 27.13
CA THR A 270 -15.28 -18.26 26.21
C THR A 270 -14.25 -19.36 26.34
N MET A 271 -13.07 -19.06 26.88
CA MET A 271 -11.98 -20.02 27.05
C MET A 271 -11.07 -19.69 28.23
N LEU A 272 -10.67 -20.71 28.99
CA LEU A 272 -9.68 -20.57 30.06
C LEU A 272 -8.69 -21.74 30.11
N PRO A 273 -7.42 -21.52 30.49
CA PRO A 273 -6.50 -22.62 30.82
C PRO A 273 -7.02 -23.48 31.97
N LYS A 274 -6.80 -24.79 31.85
CA LYS A 274 -7.20 -25.81 32.84
C LYS A 274 -6.34 -25.83 34.10
N TYR A 275 -5.05 -25.57 33.93
CA TYR A 275 -4.07 -25.68 35.00
C TYR A 275 -3.51 -24.32 35.40
N GLU A 276 -3.11 -24.25 36.66
CA GLU A 276 -2.44 -23.10 37.26
C GLU A 276 -0.96 -23.40 37.41
N VAL A 277 -0.13 -22.40 37.11
CA VAL A 277 1.31 -22.42 37.35
C VAL A 277 1.55 -21.42 38.49
N ASP A 278 2.08 -21.89 39.61
CA ASP A 278 2.29 -21.08 40.82
C ASP A 278 1.01 -20.39 41.35
N GLY A 279 -0.14 -21.07 41.23
CA GLY A 279 -1.45 -20.56 41.67
C GLY A 279 -2.06 -19.49 40.76
N VAL A 280 -1.51 -19.30 39.55
CA VAL A 280 -2.02 -18.37 38.56
C VAL A 280 -2.22 -19.08 37.23
N ARG A 281 -3.37 -18.85 36.58
CA ARG A 281 -3.61 -19.37 35.23
C ARG A 281 -2.70 -18.65 34.23
N PRO A 282 -2.05 -19.38 33.30
CA PRO A 282 -1.25 -18.77 32.25
C PRO A 282 -2.06 -17.73 31.45
N PRO A 283 -1.46 -16.57 31.12
CA PRO A 283 -2.12 -15.61 30.23
C PRO A 283 -2.23 -16.20 28.81
N ILE A 284 -3.34 -15.90 28.12
CA ILE A 284 -3.59 -16.30 26.73
C ILE A 284 -4.00 -15.11 25.86
N GLY A 285 -3.73 -15.18 24.56
CA GLY A 285 -4.18 -14.20 23.57
C GLY A 285 -3.32 -12.94 23.46
N GLN A 286 -2.02 -13.03 23.79
CA GLN A 286 -1.11 -11.91 23.62
C GLN A 286 -0.95 -11.54 22.12
N ARG A 287 -0.66 -10.25 21.86
CA ARG A 287 -0.44 -9.69 20.51
C ARG A 287 0.77 -8.75 20.52
N THR A 288 1.87 -9.20 21.11
CA THR A 288 3.07 -8.38 21.35
C THR A 288 4.32 -8.94 20.67
N ARG A 289 4.51 -10.26 20.67
CA ARG A 289 5.73 -10.91 20.16
C ARG A 289 5.47 -12.35 19.75
N LEU A 290 6.49 -13.00 19.19
CA LEU A 290 6.50 -14.45 19.00
C LEU A 290 6.89 -15.13 20.30
N SER A 291 6.19 -16.20 20.66
CA SER A 291 6.55 -17.05 21.80
C SER A 291 7.73 -17.97 21.44
N LYS A 292 8.25 -18.67 22.46
CA LYS A 292 9.28 -19.70 22.21
C LYS A 292 8.71 -20.87 21.40
N GLY A 293 7.44 -21.24 21.59
CA GLY A 293 6.78 -22.30 20.83
C GLY A 293 6.56 -21.91 19.37
N ASP A 294 6.10 -20.68 19.10
CA ASP A 294 5.94 -20.16 17.73
C ASP A 294 7.26 -20.28 16.95
N ILE A 295 8.36 -19.85 17.57
CA ILE A 295 9.71 -19.87 16.97
C ILE A 295 10.19 -21.32 16.75
N ALA A 296 10.05 -22.18 17.76
CA ALA A 296 10.52 -23.56 17.69
C ALA A 296 9.75 -24.36 16.62
N GLN A 297 8.42 -24.17 16.56
CA GLN A 297 7.57 -24.82 15.58
C GLN A 297 7.89 -24.36 14.16
N ALA A 298 8.09 -23.05 13.94
CA ALA A 298 8.47 -22.53 12.62
C ALA A 298 9.84 -23.08 12.19
N ARG A 299 10.79 -23.16 13.14
CA ARG A 299 12.12 -23.71 12.86
C ARG A 299 12.07 -25.18 12.45
N LYS A 300 11.18 -25.96 13.05
CA LYS A 300 10.96 -27.36 12.68
C LYS A 300 10.25 -27.47 11.33
N LEU A 301 9.22 -26.66 11.09
CA LEU A 301 8.41 -26.68 9.86
C LEU A 301 9.28 -26.44 8.63
N TYR A 302 10.18 -25.46 8.72
CA TYR A 302 11.09 -25.07 7.65
C TYR A 302 12.48 -25.72 7.73
N LYS A 303 12.66 -26.70 8.63
CA LYS A 303 13.92 -27.46 8.80
C LYS A 303 15.14 -26.54 8.91
N CYS A 304 15.04 -25.53 9.77
CA CYS A 304 16.09 -24.54 9.90
C CYS A 304 17.44 -25.16 10.31
N PRO A 305 18.56 -24.58 9.85
CA PRO A 305 19.90 -25.00 10.25
C PRO A 305 20.07 -25.00 11.76
N ARG A 306 20.88 -25.93 12.28
CA ARG A 306 21.11 -26.08 13.72
C ARG A 306 21.91 -24.92 14.34
N CYS A 307 22.64 -24.19 13.51
CA CYS A 307 23.48 -23.07 13.89
C CYS A 307 23.49 -21.99 12.82
N GLY A 308 23.97 -20.82 13.20
CA GLY A 308 23.83 -19.59 12.44
C GLY A 308 22.53 -18.87 12.77
N GLU A 309 22.41 -17.64 12.27
CA GLU A 309 21.32 -16.73 12.60
C GLU A 309 21.12 -15.67 11.52
N SER A 310 19.98 -14.98 11.58
CA SER A 310 19.71 -13.81 10.76
C SER A 310 20.24 -12.57 11.47
N LEU A 311 21.23 -11.93 10.87
CA LEU A 311 21.89 -10.73 11.36
C LEU A 311 21.29 -9.51 10.64
N GLN A 312 20.51 -8.72 11.37
CA GLN A 312 19.75 -7.60 10.80
C GLN A 312 20.22 -6.22 11.28
N ASP A 313 21.17 -6.18 12.21
CA ASP A 313 21.76 -4.94 12.70
C ASP A 313 22.68 -4.33 11.63
N SER A 314 22.86 -3.01 11.65
CA SER A 314 23.76 -2.30 10.72
C SER A 314 25.23 -2.65 10.90
N THR A 315 25.62 -3.19 12.06
CA THR A 315 26.98 -3.67 12.33
C THR A 315 26.88 -4.87 13.24
N GLY A 316 27.74 -5.86 13.05
CA GLY A 316 27.75 -7.00 13.95
C GLY A 316 29.00 -7.84 13.78
N ASN A 317 29.21 -8.73 14.75
CA ASN A 317 30.22 -9.76 14.68
C ASN A 317 29.55 -11.13 14.80
N PHE A 318 30.16 -12.13 14.17
CA PHE A 318 29.74 -13.51 14.31
C PHE A 318 30.94 -14.42 14.15
N SER A 319 30.79 -15.64 14.66
CA SER A 319 31.87 -16.63 14.64
C SER A 319 31.32 -18.04 14.45
N SER A 320 32.17 -18.93 13.97
CA SER A 320 31.84 -20.36 13.93
C SER A 320 31.57 -20.89 15.35
N PRO A 321 30.62 -21.82 15.53
CA PRO A 321 30.35 -22.42 16.83
C PRO A 321 31.62 -22.97 17.48
N GLY A 322 31.83 -22.66 18.76
CA GLY A 322 33.00 -23.11 19.53
C GLY A 322 34.26 -22.26 19.35
N PHE A 323 34.27 -21.24 18.48
CA PHE A 323 35.38 -20.29 18.39
C PHE A 323 35.63 -19.58 19.74
N PRO A 324 36.88 -19.39 20.19
CA PRO A 324 38.16 -19.75 19.53
C PRO A 324 38.67 -21.16 19.86
N ASN A 325 37.90 -21.97 20.60
CA ASN A 325 38.31 -23.30 21.08
C ASN A 325 38.21 -24.41 20.03
N GLY A 326 37.59 -24.12 18.88
CA GLY A 326 37.44 -25.03 17.75
C GLY A 326 36.00 -25.42 17.47
N TYR A 327 35.71 -25.66 16.19
CA TYR A 327 34.38 -26.04 15.73
C TYR A 327 34.21 -27.57 15.71
N ALA A 328 32.97 -28.05 15.75
CA ALA A 328 32.70 -29.49 15.65
C ALA A 328 32.72 -29.99 14.20
N ALA A 329 33.05 -31.27 14.00
CA ALA A 329 32.95 -31.92 12.70
C ALA A 329 31.48 -32.00 12.24
N TYR A 330 31.26 -32.03 10.92
CA TYR A 330 29.92 -32.20 10.31
C TYR A 330 28.92 -31.08 10.63
N LEU A 331 29.42 -29.88 10.96
CA LEU A 331 28.58 -28.71 11.16
C LEU A 331 28.06 -28.14 9.85
N HIS A 332 26.82 -27.67 9.90
CA HIS A 332 26.19 -26.90 8.83
C HIS A 332 25.48 -25.69 9.44
N CYS A 333 26.11 -24.53 9.31
CA CYS A 333 25.60 -23.27 9.83
C CYS A 333 25.33 -22.30 8.68
N ILE A 334 24.26 -21.54 8.79
CA ILE A 334 23.92 -20.51 7.80
C ILE A 334 23.66 -19.20 8.53
N TRP A 335 24.41 -18.17 8.15
CA TRP A 335 24.13 -16.80 8.53
C TRP A 335 23.52 -16.05 7.35
N ARG A 336 22.57 -15.17 7.66
CA ARG A 336 21.94 -14.29 6.68
C ARG A 336 22.09 -12.87 7.18
N ILE A 337 22.90 -12.08 6.49
CA ILE A 337 23.03 -10.66 6.80
C ILE A 337 22.01 -9.94 5.93
N SER A 338 21.08 -9.21 6.54
CA SER A 338 20.07 -8.42 5.84
C SER A 338 20.01 -7.03 6.46
N VAL A 339 20.56 -6.06 5.77
CA VAL A 339 20.55 -4.64 6.17
C VAL A 339 19.45 -3.90 5.41
N THR A 340 19.31 -2.59 5.62
CA THR A 340 18.21 -1.83 4.99
C THR A 340 18.36 -1.81 3.46
N PRO A 341 17.27 -1.97 2.70
CA PRO A 341 17.30 -1.85 1.24
C PRO A 341 18.02 -0.58 0.76
N GLY A 342 18.95 -0.75 -0.19
CA GLY A 342 19.79 0.34 -0.70
C GLY A 342 21.11 0.54 0.05
N GLU A 343 21.32 -0.12 1.20
CA GLU A 343 22.64 -0.26 1.81
C GLU A 343 23.41 -1.44 1.20
N LYS A 344 24.73 -1.42 1.32
CA LYS A 344 25.63 -2.54 1.00
C LYS A 344 26.31 -3.02 2.28
N ILE A 345 26.80 -4.24 2.25
CA ILE A 345 27.46 -4.89 3.37
C ILE A 345 28.93 -5.03 3.03
N ILE A 346 29.80 -4.54 3.91
CA ILE A 346 31.22 -4.88 3.93
C ILE A 346 31.40 -5.96 4.99
N LEU A 347 31.95 -7.10 4.60
CA LEU A 347 32.26 -8.23 5.47
C LEU A 347 33.79 -8.43 5.55
N ASN A 348 34.32 -8.42 6.77
CA ASN A 348 35.72 -8.61 7.07
C ASN A 348 35.93 -9.80 8.01
N PHE A 349 36.81 -10.72 7.64
CA PHE A 349 37.24 -11.78 8.54
C PHE A 349 38.36 -11.27 9.46
N THR A 350 38.18 -11.41 10.76
CA THR A 350 39.19 -11.04 11.77
C THR A 350 40.09 -12.22 12.13
N SER A 351 39.58 -13.44 12.00
CA SER A 351 40.33 -14.68 12.21
C SER A 351 39.77 -15.79 11.34
N MET A 352 40.64 -16.66 10.82
CA MET A 352 40.24 -17.86 10.10
C MET A 352 41.29 -18.96 10.34
N ASP A 353 40.81 -20.13 10.73
CA ASP A 353 41.60 -21.35 10.92
C ASP A 353 40.68 -22.55 10.65
N LEU A 354 40.57 -22.88 9.37
CA LEU A 354 39.74 -23.97 8.85
C LEU A 354 40.64 -25.02 8.19
N TYR A 355 40.17 -26.27 8.13
CA TYR A 355 40.91 -27.33 7.44
C TYR A 355 41.19 -26.95 5.97
N ARG A 356 42.48 -26.86 5.61
CA ARG A 356 42.91 -26.46 4.28
C ARG A 356 42.75 -27.62 3.30
N SER A 357 42.01 -27.40 2.22
CA SER A 357 41.92 -28.37 1.12
C SER A 357 41.92 -27.70 -0.25
N HIS A 358 42.19 -28.48 -1.29
CA HIS A 358 42.11 -27.99 -2.66
C HIS A 358 40.67 -27.54 -2.96
N LEU A 359 40.51 -26.32 -3.49
CA LEU A 359 39.21 -25.69 -3.79
C LEU A 359 38.23 -25.64 -2.59
N CYS A 360 38.73 -25.82 -1.37
CA CYS A 360 37.92 -25.81 -0.15
C CYS A 360 36.74 -26.80 -0.21
N TRP A 361 36.98 -28.03 -0.69
CA TRP A 361 35.95 -29.07 -0.81
C TRP A 361 35.45 -29.64 0.52
N TYR A 362 36.24 -29.52 1.59
CA TYR A 362 35.88 -30.05 2.90
C TYR A 362 35.31 -28.90 3.75
N ASP A 363 36.11 -28.38 4.67
CA ASP A 363 35.68 -27.32 5.56
C ASP A 363 35.83 -25.98 4.87
N HIS A 364 34.74 -25.23 4.78
CA HIS A 364 34.72 -23.97 4.07
C HIS A 364 33.66 -23.00 4.58
N VAL A 365 33.94 -21.71 4.38
CA VAL A 365 32.95 -20.65 4.44
C VAL A 365 32.68 -20.17 3.02
N GLU A 366 31.43 -20.29 2.60
CA GLU A 366 30.93 -19.82 1.32
C GLU A 366 30.11 -18.55 1.51
N ILE A 367 30.44 -17.50 0.77
CA ILE A 367 29.71 -16.23 0.79
C ILE A 367 29.05 -16.00 -0.57
N ARG A 368 27.75 -15.74 -0.55
CA ARG A 368 26.92 -15.45 -1.72
C ARG A 368 26.25 -14.09 -1.61
N ASP A 369 26.14 -13.43 -2.76
CA ASP A 369 25.62 -12.07 -2.91
C ASP A 369 24.11 -12.06 -3.10
N GLY A 370 23.39 -12.14 -2.00
CA GLY A 370 21.93 -12.23 -1.99
C GLY A 370 21.43 -12.99 -0.76
N TYR A 371 20.24 -13.56 -0.88
CA TYR A 371 19.50 -14.06 0.28
C TYR A 371 19.39 -15.58 0.37
N TRP A 372 19.86 -16.33 -0.63
CA TRP A 372 19.68 -17.78 -0.72
C TRP A 372 20.85 -18.49 -1.38
N ARG A 373 20.84 -19.83 -1.32
CA ARG A 373 21.94 -20.70 -1.77
C ARG A 373 22.26 -20.65 -3.26
N ASN A 374 21.37 -20.14 -4.11
CA ASN A 374 21.62 -20.00 -5.55
C ASN A 374 22.04 -18.57 -5.94
N ALA A 375 22.18 -17.66 -4.98
CA ALA A 375 22.70 -16.32 -5.24
C ALA A 375 24.15 -16.37 -5.79
N PRO A 376 24.59 -15.35 -6.54
CA PRO A 376 25.94 -15.28 -7.09
C PRO A 376 27.03 -15.52 -6.04
N LEU A 377 28.00 -16.38 -6.34
CA LEU A 377 29.10 -16.70 -5.44
C LEU A 377 30.10 -15.55 -5.39
N LYS A 378 30.38 -15.01 -4.19
CA LYS A 378 31.48 -14.04 -3.98
C LYS A 378 32.80 -14.75 -3.72
N GLY A 379 32.75 -15.87 -3.00
CA GLY A 379 33.93 -16.70 -2.78
C GLY A 379 33.68 -17.85 -1.83
N ARG A 380 34.59 -18.81 -1.87
CA ARG A 380 34.66 -19.95 -0.94
C ARG A 380 36.05 -19.98 -0.32
N PHE A 381 36.11 -19.99 1.01
CA PHE A 381 37.34 -19.78 1.76
C PHE A 381 37.59 -20.91 2.77
N CYS A 382 38.85 -21.29 2.93
CA CYS A 382 39.34 -22.31 3.86
C CYS A 382 40.84 -22.09 4.17
N GLY A 383 41.39 -22.82 5.13
CA GLY A 383 42.76 -22.61 5.61
C GLY A 383 42.85 -21.47 6.63
N GLY A 384 44.04 -20.86 6.72
CA GLY A 384 44.32 -19.77 7.67
C GLY A 384 44.54 -18.40 7.04
N GLN A 385 44.39 -18.27 5.71
CA GLN A 385 44.58 -16.99 5.02
C GLN A 385 43.27 -16.19 5.05
N LEU A 386 43.33 -14.96 5.55
CA LEU A 386 42.18 -14.05 5.53
C LEU A 386 41.92 -13.56 4.10
N PRO A 387 40.67 -13.61 3.61
CA PRO A 387 40.32 -12.99 2.34
C PRO A 387 40.29 -11.46 2.43
N GLU A 388 40.33 -10.79 1.28
CA GLU A 388 40.04 -9.36 1.20
C GLU A 388 38.61 -9.04 1.62
N ALA A 389 38.37 -7.78 1.99
CA ALA A 389 37.05 -7.28 2.38
C ALA A 389 36.01 -7.57 1.30
N ILE A 390 34.95 -8.28 1.66
CA ILE A 390 33.90 -8.68 0.73
C ILE A 390 32.79 -7.63 0.76
N VAL A 391 32.53 -7.02 -0.39
CA VAL A 391 31.45 -6.04 -0.53
C VAL A 391 30.28 -6.65 -1.31
N SER A 392 29.08 -6.60 -0.73
CA SER A 392 27.86 -7.03 -1.41
C SER A 392 27.46 -6.05 -2.52
N THR A 393 26.66 -6.54 -3.47
CA THR A 393 26.08 -5.67 -4.51
C THR A 393 24.86 -4.91 -3.99
N ASP A 394 24.14 -5.50 -3.03
CA ASP A 394 22.90 -5.00 -2.45
C ASP A 394 22.85 -5.27 -0.93
N SER A 395 21.68 -5.16 -0.29
CA SER A 395 21.51 -5.20 1.17
C SER A 395 21.52 -6.58 1.82
N ARG A 396 21.92 -7.65 1.09
CA ARG A 396 21.85 -9.02 1.59
C ARG A 396 23.10 -9.85 1.27
N LEU A 397 23.56 -10.62 2.26
CA LEU A 397 24.57 -11.67 2.10
C LEU A 397 24.09 -12.98 2.72
N TRP A 398 24.34 -14.08 2.02
CA TRP A 398 24.09 -15.43 2.50
C TRP A 398 25.42 -16.13 2.71
N ILE A 399 25.64 -16.62 3.94
CA ILE A 399 26.92 -17.17 4.37
C ILE A 399 26.69 -18.58 4.90
N GLU A 400 27.34 -19.56 4.29
CA GLU A 400 27.29 -20.95 4.71
C GLU A 400 28.65 -21.40 5.22
N PHE A 401 28.67 -21.93 6.45
CA PHE A 401 29.80 -22.68 6.96
C PHE A 401 29.45 -24.15 6.95
N ARG A 402 30.30 -24.94 6.28
CA ARG A 402 30.24 -26.39 6.30
C ARG A 402 31.56 -26.95 6.80
N SER A 403 31.47 -27.83 7.79
CA SER A 403 32.54 -28.75 8.16
C SER A 403 32.14 -30.14 7.73
N SER A 404 33.05 -30.88 7.13
CA SER A 404 32.85 -32.27 6.69
C SER A 404 34.05 -33.17 6.95
N SER A 405 35.13 -32.60 7.48
CA SER A 405 36.32 -33.35 7.88
C SER A 405 36.31 -33.70 9.36
N ASN A 406 37.06 -34.73 9.74
CA ASN A 406 37.30 -35.09 11.13
C ASN A 406 38.35 -34.19 11.81
N TRP A 407 39.03 -33.35 11.03
CA TRP A 407 40.06 -32.43 11.49
C TRP A 407 39.48 -31.04 11.66
N VAL A 408 39.52 -30.51 12.88
CA VAL A 408 38.90 -29.23 13.21
C VAL A 408 39.97 -28.20 13.57
N GLY A 409 39.86 -27.01 13.00
CA GLY A 409 40.66 -25.85 13.40
C GLY A 409 39.93 -25.01 14.46
N LYS A 410 40.50 -23.86 14.82
CA LYS A 410 39.85 -22.92 15.77
C LYS A 410 38.55 -22.32 15.24
N GLY A 411 38.36 -22.31 13.92
CA GLY A 411 37.18 -21.75 13.26
C GLY A 411 37.43 -20.37 12.68
N PHE A 412 36.38 -19.57 12.56
CA PHE A 412 36.48 -18.21 12.03
C PHE A 412 35.72 -17.20 12.91
N SER A 413 36.13 -15.94 12.81
CA SER A 413 35.38 -14.79 13.30
C SER A 413 35.36 -13.72 12.23
N ALA A 414 34.21 -13.08 12.05
CA ALA A 414 33.99 -12.04 11.07
C ALA A 414 33.18 -10.89 11.67
N VAL A 415 33.42 -9.70 11.13
CA VAL A 415 32.71 -8.47 11.44
C VAL A 415 32.12 -7.93 10.15
N TYR A 416 30.89 -7.46 10.20
CA TYR A 416 30.25 -6.82 9.07
C TYR A 416 29.76 -5.42 9.43
N GLU A 417 29.69 -4.55 8.42
CA GLU A 417 29.14 -3.21 8.52
C GLU A 417 28.28 -2.91 7.29
N ALA A 418 27.12 -2.31 7.55
CA ALA A 418 26.24 -1.70 6.58
C ALA A 418 26.78 -0.32 6.21
N ILE A 419 27.06 -0.15 4.92
CA ILE A 419 27.42 1.12 4.31
C ILE A 419 26.26 1.59 3.45
N CYS A 420 25.97 2.88 3.52
CA CYS A 420 24.89 3.52 2.78
C CYS A 420 25.45 4.43 1.69
N GLY A 421 24.65 4.69 0.65
CA GLY A 421 25.03 5.59 -0.43
C GLY A 421 25.68 4.90 -1.64
N GLY A 422 26.39 5.71 -2.43
CA GLY A 422 27.01 5.32 -3.68
C GLY A 422 26.19 5.74 -4.91
N GLU A 423 26.60 5.23 -6.06
CA GLU A 423 26.00 5.55 -7.35
C GLU A 423 24.88 4.56 -7.71
N VAL A 424 23.70 5.08 -8.05
CA VAL A 424 22.50 4.31 -8.39
C VAL A 424 22.09 4.62 -9.83
N ARG A 425 22.33 3.66 -10.74
CA ARG A 425 21.97 3.76 -12.16
C ARG A 425 20.77 2.88 -12.49
N ARG A 426 19.56 3.41 -12.38
CA ARG A 426 18.30 2.69 -12.64
C ARG A 426 17.22 3.64 -13.17
N ASP A 427 16.25 3.10 -13.90
CA ASP A 427 15.07 3.86 -14.37
C ASP A 427 14.12 4.21 -13.22
N SER A 428 14.11 3.42 -12.15
CA SER A 428 13.35 3.66 -10.93
C SER A 428 13.90 2.82 -9.79
N GLY A 429 13.52 3.18 -8.58
CA GLY A 429 13.89 2.45 -7.37
C GLY A 429 13.45 3.18 -6.10
N GLN A 430 13.93 2.68 -4.97
CA GLN A 430 13.65 3.23 -3.65
C GLN A 430 14.98 3.48 -2.93
N ILE A 431 15.06 4.62 -2.24
CA ILE A 431 16.15 4.96 -1.31
C ILE A 431 15.54 5.10 0.08
N GLU A 432 16.11 4.39 1.04
CA GLU A 432 15.69 4.44 2.44
C GLU A 432 16.85 4.93 3.32
N SER A 433 16.53 5.60 4.42
CA SER A 433 17.53 5.92 5.45
C SER A 433 18.08 4.63 6.08
N PRO A 434 19.33 4.63 6.57
CA PRO A 434 19.90 3.48 7.27
C PRO A 434 18.98 2.92 8.35
N ASN A 435 18.90 1.60 8.45
CA ASN A 435 18.08 0.86 9.41
C ASN A 435 16.54 0.99 9.28
N TYR A 436 16.02 1.77 8.32
CA TYR A 436 14.58 1.86 8.04
C TYR A 436 13.98 0.45 7.86
N PRO A 437 12.79 0.16 8.41
CA PRO A 437 11.83 1.06 9.10
C PRO A 437 12.09 1.32 10.59
N ASP A 438 13.17 0.79 11.15
CA ASP A 438 13.54 1.06 12.53
C ASP A 438 14.35 2.36 12.62
N ASP A 439 14.54 2.88 13.83
CA ASP A 439 15.24 4.14 14.01
C ASP A 439 16.66 4.10 13.40
N TYR A 440 17.02 5.14 12.64
CA TYR A 440 18.36 5.24 12.05
C TYR A 440 19.44 5.31 13.12
N ARG A 441 20.67 4.93 12.78
CA ARG A 441 21.79 4.99 13.74
C ARG A 441 22.37 6.40 13.83
N PRO A 442 22.92 6.80 15.00
CA PRO A 442 23.60 8.07 15.15
C PRO A 442 24.92 8.10 14.37
N ASN A 443 25.42 9.31 14.07
CA ASN A 443 26.68 9.60 13.39
C ASN A 443 26.83 8.96 11.99
N LYS A 444 25.74 8.82 11.24
CA LYS A 444 25.77 8.28 9.87
C LYS A 444 25.80 9.42 8.86
N VAL A 445 26.58 9.22 7.80
CA VAL A 445 26.62 10.09 6.62
C VAL A 445 26.46 9.22 5.38
N CYS A 446 25.36 9.41 4.67
CA CYS A 446 25.02 8.64 3.48
C CYS A 446 24.91 9.59 2.30
N MET A 447 25.55 9.27 1.18
CA MET A 447 25.51 10.08 -0.03
C MET A 447 25.12 9.22 -1.22
N TRP A 448 24.01 9.55 -1.88
CA TRP A 448 23.52 8.86 -3.07
C TRP A 448 23.65 9.76 -4.29
N LYS A 449 24.15 9.19 -5.38
CA LYS A 449 24.14 9.80 -6.72
C LYS A 449 23.17 9.01 -7.59
N ILE A 450 21.96 9.54 -7.77
CA ILE A 450 20.90 8.91 -8.57
C ILE A 450 21.07 9.35 -10.01
N ILE A 451 21.17 8.39 -10.93
CA ILE A 451 21.40 8.64 -12.35
C ILE A 451 20.38 7.86 -13.17
N VAL A 452 19.56 8.58 -13.92
CA VAL A 452 18.64 8.03 -14.92
C VAL A 452 19.24 8.18 -16.33
N PRO A 453 18.69 7.48 -17.35
CA PRO A 453 19.16 7.62 -18.73
C PRO A 453 19.17 9.09 -19.23
N GLN A 454 20.05 9.39 -20.18
CA GLN A 454 20.14 10.74 -20.76
C GLN A 454 18.82 11.14 -21.43
N GLY A 455 18.47 12.43 -21.33
CA GLY A 455 17.23 12.98 -21.88
C GLY A 455 16.02 12.87 -20.95
N PHE A 456 16.20 12.31 -19.75
CA PHE A 456 15.19 12.25 -18.69
C PHE A 456 15.64 13.04 -17.46
N HIS A 457 14.69 13.39 -16.60
CA HIS A 457 14.92 13.97 -15.28
C HIS A 457 14.72 12.92 -14.19
N VAL A 458 15.13 13.21 -12.96
CA VAL A 458 14.87 12.39 -11.79
C VAL A 458 13.67 12.97 -11.06
N GLY A 459 12.60 12.19 -10.97
CA GLY A 459 11.48 12.46 -10.06
C GLY A 459 11.70 11.73 -8.73
N LEU A 460 11.42 12.38 -7.61
CA LEU A 460 11.55 11.83 -6.26
C LEU A 460 10.29 12.11 -5.43
N ILE A 461 9.70 11.05 -4.87
CA ILE A 461 8.49 11.10 -4.03
C ILE A 461 8.75 10.38 -2.71
N PHE A 462 8.58 11.09 -1.60
CA PHE A 462 8.67 10.49 -0.27
C PHE A 462 7.43 9.64 0.06
N GLN A 463 7.63 8.44 0.60
CA GLN A 463 6.57 7.59 1.15
C GLN A 463 6.40 7.80 2.66
N SER A 464 7.51 8.04 3.36
CA SER A 464 7.59 8.33 4.78
C SER A 464 8.74 9.30 5.04
N PHE A 465 8.61 10.14 6.07
CA PHE A 465 9.63 11.12 6.43
C PHE A 465 9.52 11.48 7.92
N GLU A 466 10.46 10.99 8.71
CA GLU A 466 10.58 11.22 10.15
C GLU A 466 12.07 11.35 10.51
N ILE A 467 12.57 12.58 10.49
CA ILE A 467 13.94 12.94 10.90
C ILE A 467 13.85 13.84 12.13
N GLU A 468 14.86 13.87 12.98
CA GLU A 468 14.90 14.79 14.13
C GLU A 468 14.52 16.22 13.70
N LYS A 469 13.56 16.81 14.42
CA LYS A 469 13.06 18.15 14.11
C LYS A 469 13.99 19.20 14.72
N HIS A 470 14.43 20.15 13.90
CA HIS A 470 15.11 21.36 14.33
C HIS A 470 14.78 22.52 13.39
N ASP A 471 14.68 23.76 13.89
CA ASP A 471 14.22 24.91 13.09
C ASP A 471 15.05 25.15 11.82
N ASN A 472 16.36 24.92 11.90
CA ASN A 472 17.28 25.03 10.76
C ASN A 472 17.87 23.67 10.31
N CYS A 473 17.28 22.55 10.73
CA CYS A 473 17.78 21.20 10.42
C CYS A 473 19.28 21.01 10.70
N ALA A 474 19.76 21.55 11.83
CA ALA A 474 21.18 21.64 12.16
C ALA A 474 21.76 20.32 12.69
N TYR A 475 20.93 19.51 13.33
CA TYR A 475 21.25 18.17 13.81
C TYR A 475 21.11 17.18 12.65
N ASP A 476 20.02 16.42 12.60
CA ASP A 476 19.77 15.47 11.52
C ASP A 476 19.07 16.13 10.33
N TYR A 477 19.47 15.75 9.12
CA TYR A 477 18.88 16.31 7.91
C TYR A 477 19.07 15.44 6.67
N LEU A 478 18.15 15.63 5.72
CA LEU A 478 18.27 15.19 4.35
C LEU A 478 18.49 16.41 3.44
N GLU A 479 19.60 16.42 2.71
CA GLU A 479 19.95 17.46 1.75
C GLU A 479 19.79 16.91 0.32
N LEU A 480 19.10 17.66 -0.53
CA LEU A 480 18.90 17.34 -1.94
C LEU A 480 19.50 18.43 -2.83
N ARG A 481 20.24 18.02 -3.85
CA ARG A 481 20.87 18.92 -4.83
C ARG A 481 20.58 18.51 -6.26
N ASP A 482 20.36 19.50 -7.10
CA ASP A 482 20.02 19.34 -8.51
C ASP A 482 21.28 19.16 -9.37
N GLY A 483 21.73 17.92 -9.49
CA GLY A 483 22.94 17.59 -10.21
C GLY A 483 23.64 16.38 -9.60
N ASP A 484 24.96 16.41 -9.58
CA ASP A 484 25.77 15.21 -9.44
C ASP A 484 26.78 15.25 -8.29
N SER A 485 26.84 16.36 -7.55
CA SER A 485 27.82 16.59 -6.47
C SER A 485 27.32 17.55 -5.40
N GLU A 486 28.10 17.70 -4.32
CA GLU A 486 27.88 18.66 -3.22
C GLU A 486 27.85 20.12 -3.69
N ASN A 487 28.43 20.43 -4.84
CA ASN A 487 28.48 21.79 -5.38
C ASN A 487 27.27 22.12 -6.27
N SER A 488 26.41 21.15 -6.55
CA SER A 488 25.21 21.35 -7.36
C SER A 488 24.19 22.25 -6.63
N PRO A 489 23.32 22.97 -7.36
CA PRO A 489 22.28 23.82 -6.78
C PRO A 489 21.46 23.10 -5.71
N LEU A 490 21.26 23.76 -4.55
CA LEU A 490 20.49 23.19 -3.44
C LEU A 490 18.99 23.24 -3.78
N LEU A 491 18.34 22.07 -3.78
CA LEU A 491 16.88 21.96 -3.89
C LEU A 491 16.23 22.17 -2.54
N GLY A 492 16.83 21.63 -1.48
CA GLY A 492 16.37 21.85 -0.13
C GLY A 492 17.13 21.02 0.91
N ARG A 493 16.96 21.42 2.16
CA ARG A 493 17.42 20.69 3.35
C ARG A 493 16.22 20.45 4.25
N PHE A 494 15.96 19.20 4.55
CA PHE A 494 14.71 18.74 5.14
C PHE A 494 14.97 18.00 6.46
N CYS A 495 14.11 18.21 7.44
CA CYS A 495 14.10 17.52 8.73
C CYS A 495 12.70 17.63 9.37
N GLY A 496 12.46 16.93 10.48
CA GLY A 496 11.14 16.85 11.11
C GLY A 496 10.24 15.77 10.53
N TYR A 497 8.93 15.94 10.71
CA TYR A 497 7.90 14.91 10.46
C TYR A 497 6.96 15.27 9.29
N GLU A 498 7.11 16.46 8.72
CA GLU A 498 6.34 16.86 7.56
C GLU A 498 7.01 16.31 6.30
N LYS A 499 6.25 15.58 5.50
CA LYS A 499 6.75 15.01 4.25
C LYS A 499 7.14 16.16 3.29
N PRO A 500 8.35 16.16 2.73
CA PRO A 500 8.72 17.12 1.69
C PRO A 500 7.81 16.99 0.46
N ASP A 501 7.61 18.11 -0.23
CA ASP A 501 6.96 18.14 -1.53
C ASP A 501 7.72 17.28 -2.54
N ASP A 502 7.00 16.84 -3.57
CA ASP A 502 7.57 15.99 -4.61
C ASP A 502 8.63 16.77 -5.42
N ILE A 503 9.80 16.15 -5.65
CA ILE A 503 10.98 16.81 -6.20
C ILE A 503 11.23 16.37 -7.65
N LYS A 504 11.57 17.33 -8.52
CA LYS A 504 12.01 17.10 -9.91
C LYS A 504 13.37 17.75 -10.12
N SER A 505 14.35 17.01 -10.64
CA SER A 505 15.64 17.57 -11.06
C SER A 505 15.55 18.27 -12.42
N SER A 506 16.50 19.14 -12.73
CA SER A 506 16.68 19.76 -14.06
C SER A 506 17.59 18.95 -14.98
N SER A 507 18.29 17.95 -14.45
CA SER A 507 19.19 17.06 -15.19
C SER A 507 18.83 15.59 -14.99
N ASN A 508 19.52 14.68 -15.67
CA ASN A 508 19.36 13.23 -15.46
C ASN A 508 20.04 12.72 -14.17
N GLN A 509 20.46 13.63 -13.29
CA GLN A 509 21.19 13.34 -12.07
C GLN A 509 20.58 14.11 -10.89
N LEU A 510 20.49 13.43 -9.75
CA LEU A 510 20.10 14.00 -8.46
C LEU A 510 21.10 13.53 -7.41
N TRP A 511 21.60 14.46 -6.61
CA TRP A 511 22.51 14.17 -5.52
C TRP A 511 21.79 14.34 -4.19
N MET A 512 21.96 13.37 -3.29
CA MET A 512 21.24 13.30 -2.02
C MET A 512 22.19 12.95 -0.89
N LYS A 513 22.08 13.64 0.25
CA LYS A 513 22.89 13.39 1.44
C LYS A 513 22.06 13.38 2.71
N PHE A 514 22.15 12.28 3.45
CA PHE A 514 21.57 12.15 4.78
C PHE A 514 22.67 12.20 5.82
N VAL A 515 22.45 12.98 6.89
CA VAL A 515 23.36 13.10 8.04
C VAL A 515 22.56 12.91 9.32
N SER A 516 23.08 12.09 10.23
CA SER A 516 22.63 11.99 11.62
C SER A 516 23.74 12.34 12.61
N ASP A 517 23.38 12.99 13.71
CA ASP A 517 24.27 13.36 14.80
C ASP A 517 24.35 12.25 15.87
N GLY A 518 24.96 12.56 17.02
CA GLY A 518 25.18 11.59 18.10
C GLY A 518 23.95 11.20 18.91
N SER A 519 22.79 11.81 18.68
CA SER A 519 21.60 11.71 19.53
C SER A 519 20.28 11.70 18.74
N VAL A 520 19.17 11.51 19.44
CA VAL A 520 17.78 11.61 18.95
C VAL A 520 17.54 11.01 17.55
N ASN A 521 17.43 9.68 17.50
CA ASN A 521 17.10 9.01 16.25
C ASN A 521 15.59 8.83 16.05
N LYS A 522 15.18 8.67 14.79
CA LYS A 522 13.80 8.45 14.35
C LYS A 522 13.77 7.40 13.25
N ALA A 523 12.58 6.96 12.84
CA ALA A 523 12.41 5.95 11.80
C ALA A 523 13.09 6.31 10.47
N GLY A 524 13.26 7.61 10.18
CA GLY A 524 13.95 8.11 8.99
C GLY A 524 13.00 8.28 7.81
N PHE A 525 13.45 7.96 6.60
CA PHE A 525 12.69 8.20 5.38
C PHE A 525 12.74 7.02 4.41
N ALA A 526 11.70 6.92 3.59
CA ALA A 526 11.71 6.08 2.39
C ALA A 526 11.22 6.93 1.21
N ALA A 527 12.01 7.00 0.14
CA ALA A 527 11.74 7.81 -1.04
C ALA A 527 11.84 6.97 -2.31
N ASN A 528 10.85 7.09 -3.19
CA ASN A 528 10.86 6.47 -4.50
C ASN A 528 11.42 7.45 -5.52
N PHE A 529 12.38 6.99 -6.32
CA PHE A 529 12.85 7.73 -7.49
C PHE A 529 12.43 7.02 -8.77
N PHE A 530 12.24 7.80 -9.83
CA PHE A 530 11.92 7.29 -11.16
C PHE A 530 12.39 8.27 -12.24
N LYS A 531 12.55 7.76 -13.45
CA LYS A 531 12.78 8.57 -14.64
C LYS A 531 11.53 9.41 -14.88
N GLU A 532 11.73 10.70 -14.89
CA GLU A 532 10.72 11.69 -15.13
C GLU A 532 10.90 12.28 -16.52
N ILE A 533 9.78 12.53 -17.18
CA ILE A 533 9.77 13.21 -18.47
C ILE A 533 8.87 14.44 -18.38
N ASP A 534 9.20 15.46 -19.16
CA ASP A 534 8.34 16.60 -19.34
C ASP A 534 7.59 16.46 -20.66
N GLU A 535 6.40 15.85 -20.63
CA GLU A 535 5.61 15.64 -21.85
C GLU A 535 5.16 16.94 -22.47
N CYS A 536 5.00 18.01 -21.68
CA CYS A 536 4.60 19.32 -22.16
C CYS A 536 5.72 20.07 -22.90
N SER A 537 6.98 19.73 -22.62
CA SER A 537 8.16 20.27 -23.29
C SER A 537 8.48 19.58 -24.61
N ARG A 538 7.78 18.48 -24.93
CA ARG A 538 7.90 17.81 -26.23
C ARG A 538 7.25 18.66 -27.34
N PRO A 539 7.65 18.48 -28.61
CA PRO A 539 7.09 19.25 -29.74
C PRO A 539 5.57 19.12 -29.90
N ASP A 540 5.00 18.00 -29.47
CA ASP A 540 3.57 17.69 -29.50
C ASP A 540 2.80 18.18 -28.27
N LYS A 541 3.48 18.77 -27.27
CA LYS A 541 2.90 19.27 -26.00
C LYS A 541 1.98 18.24 -25.32
N GLY A 542 2.39 16.97 -25.30
CA GLY A 542 1.59 15.88 -24.75
C GLY A 542 0.30 15.59 -25.52
N HIS A 543 0.17 16.10 -26.75
CA HIS A 543 -1.05 16.06 -27.57
C HIS A 543 -2.26 16.72 -26.90
N CYS A 544 -2.04 17.72 -26.04
CA CYS A 544 -3.12 18.54 -25.50
C CYS A 544 -3.57 19.57 -26.53
N GLU A 545 -4.88 19.72 -26.73
CA GLU A 545 -5.41 20.69 -27.70
C GLU A 545 -5.07 22.13 -27.31
N GLN A 546 -5.19 22.46 -26.03
CA GLN A 546 -4.93 23.82 -25.51
C GLN A 546 -3.72 23.83 -24.58
N ARG A 547 -3.92 23.54 -23.29
CA ARG A 547 -2.88 23.67 -22.27
C ARG A 547 -2.47 22.30 -21.75
N CYS A 548 -1.17 22.02 -21.82
CA CYS A 548 -0.56 20.86 -21.16
C CYS A 548 -0.06 21.27 -19.78
N VAL A 549 -0.35 20.45 -18.77
CA VAL A 549 0.13 20.63 -17.40
C VAL A 549 0.98 19.42 -17.03
N ASN A 550 2.28 19.64 -16.89
CA ASN A 550 3.20 18.59 -16.45
C ASN A 550 2.99 18.33 -14.96
N THR A 551 2.87 17.07 -14.58
CA THR A 551 2.83 16.63 -13.18
C THR A 551 4.03 15.73 -12.94
N LEU A 552 4.33 15.33 -11.70
CA LEU A 552 5.44 14.41 -11.46
C LEU A 552 5.00 12.98 -11.80
N GLY A 553 5.66 12.34 -12.75
CA GLY A 553 5.39 10.97 -13.23
C GLY A 553 4.29 10.88 -14.29
N SER A 554 3.71 12.00 -14.71
CA SER A 554 2.63 12.06 -15.70
C SER A 554 2.40 13.50 -16.17
N TYR A 555 1.45 13.71 -17.07
CA TYR A 555 0.90 15.02 -17.39
C TYR A 555 -0.62 14.93 -17.53
N HIS A 556 -1.30 16.07 -17.60
CA HIS A 556 -2.70 16.13 -18.00
C HIS A 556 -2.97 17.36 -18.87
N CYS A 557 -3.98 17.25 -19.71
CA CYS A 557 -4.46 18.38 -20.50
C CYS A 557 -5.51 19.15 -19.72
N ALA A 558 -5.51 20.45 -19.92
CA ALA A 558 -6.46 21.36 -19.31
C ALA A 558 -6.84 22.43 -20.33
N CYS A 559 -8.01 23.02 -20.14
CA CYS A 559 -8.59 23.94 -21.11
C CYS A 559 -8.53 25.38 -20.60
N ASP A 560 -8.63 26.33 -21.52
CA ASP A 560 -8.73 27.75 -21.24
C ASP A 560 -10.14 28.09 -20.70
N PRO A 561 -10.31 29.19 -19.95
CA PRO A 561 -11.62 29.59 -19.45
C PRO A 561 -12.66 29.69 -20.57
N GLY A 562 -13.81 29.00 -20.42
CA GLY A 562 -14.83 28.86 -21.47
C GLY A 562 -14.74 27.55 -22.26
N TYR A 563 -13.87 26.62 -21.86
CA TYR A 563 -13.75 25.28 -22.42
C TYR A 563 -13.71 24.23 -21.30
N GLU A 564 -14.25 23.04 -21.56
CA GLU A 564 -14.23 21.86 -20.70
C GLU A 564 -13.45 20.75 -21.38
N LEU A 565 -12.75 19.96 -20.58
CA LEU A 565 -11.97 18.85 -21.07
C LEU A 565 -12.91 17.74 -21.58
N ALA A 566 -12.74 17.35 -22.84
CA ALA A 566 -13.54 16.33 -23.48
C ALA A 566 -13.29 14.93 -22.86
N PRO A 567 -14.16 13.92 -23.14
CA PRO A 567 -14.02 12.58 -22.58
C PRO A 567 -12.69 11.87 -22.89
N ASP A 568 -12.01 12.28 -23.98
CA ASP A 568 -10.68 11.79 -24.36
C ASP A 568 -9.54 12.32 -23.47
N ARG A 569 -9.85 13.26 -22.55
CA ARG A 569 -8.92 13.96 -21.65
C ARG A 569 -7.80 14.72 -22.36
N ARG A 570 -8.00 15.08 -23.64
CA ARG A 570 -7.01 15.78 -24.47
C ARG A 570 -7.59 16.99 -25.19
N SER A 571 -8.79 16.83 -25.73
CA SER A 571 -9.50 17.85 -26.48
C SER A 571 -10.29 18.77 -25.54
N CYS A 572 -10.55 19.99 -25.98
CA CYS A 572 -11.25 21.02 -25.22
C CYS A 572 -12.54 21.39 -25.97
N ALA A 573 -13.68 20.98 -25.41
CA ALA A 573 -14.99 21.37 -25.93
C ALA A 573 -15.41 22.71 -25.35
N ALA A 574 -16.11 23.56 -26.12
CA ALA A 574 -16.62 24.82 -25.58
C ALA A 574 -17.56 24.55 -24.39
N ALA A 575 -17.15 24.99 -23.20
CA ALA A 575 -17.95 25.01 -21.99
C ALA A 575 -18.65 26.35 -21.90
N CYS A 576 -19.92 26.35 -21.61
CA CYS A 576 -20.72 27.56 -21.61
C CYS A 576 -21.53 27.65 -20.31
N GLY A 577 -21.60 28.85 -19.74
CA GLY A 577 -22.22 29.11 -18.44
C GLY A 577 -21.21 29.32 -17.31
N GLY A 578 -21.71 29.30 -16.07
CA GLY A 578 -20.95 29.51 -14.83
C GLY A 578 -21.41 30.73 -14.02
N PHE A 579 -20.80 30.89 -12.83
CA PHE A 579 -21.06 32.03 -11.94
C PHE A 579 -20.15 33.22 -12.27
N ILE A 580 -20.73 34.41 -12.37
CA ILE A 580 -19.99 35.66 -12.64
C ILE A 580 -20.34 36.68 -11.56
N SER A 581 -19.36 37.02 -10.73
CA SER A 581 -19.48 37.97 -9.62
C SER A 581 -18.81 39.32 -9.86
N LYS A 582 -18.28 39.56 -11.07
CA LYS A 582 -17.69 40.84 -11.46
C LYS A 582 -18.79 41.89 -11.61
N LEU A 583 -18.50 43.16 -11.34
CA LEU A 583 -19.48 44.25 -11.48
C LEU A 583 -19.75 44.62 -12.95
N ASN A 584 -18.83 44.33 -13.85
CA ASN A 584 -19.00 44.45 -15.29
C ASN A 584 -18.21 43.35 -16.01
N GLY A 585 -18.55 43.12 -17.28
CA GLY A 585 -17.85 42.14 -18.11
C GLY A 585 -18.61 41.80 -19.37
N SER A 586 -18.12 40.77 -20.08
CA SER A 586 -18.77 40.24 -21.27
C SER A 586 -18.67 38.72 -21.30
N PHE A 587 -19.65 38.06 -21.91
CA PHE A 587 -19.64 36.62 -22.18
C PHE A 587 -20.23 36.36 -23.56
N THR A 588 -19.93 35.19 -24.12
CA THR A 588 -20.34 34.81 -25.48
C THR A 588 -20.98 33.44 -25.49
N SER A 589 -21.77 33.16 -26.52
CA SER A 589 -22.16 31.79 -26.85
C SER A 589 -20.92 30.91 -27.11
N PRO A 590 -20.98 29.59 -26.83
CA PRO A 590 -19.90 28.67 -27.19
C PRO A 590 -19.61 28.76 -28.68
N GLY A 591 -18.34 28.81 -29.07
CA GLY A 591 -17.93 28.87 -30.49
C GLY A 591 -17.86 30.27 -31.12
N TRP A 592 -18.36 31.33 -30.46
CA TRP A 592 -18.32 32.70 -30.99
C TRP A 592 -16.90 33.15 -31.40
N PRO A 593 -16.68 33.77 -32.58
CA PRO A 593 -17.67 34.29 -33.54
C PRO A 593 -18.16 33.27 -34.59
N GLN A 594 -17.75 32.01 -34.46
CA GLN A 594 -18.18 30.91 -35.30
C GLN A 594 -19.49 30.32 -34.80
N GLU A 595 -20.06 29.40 -35.58
CA GLU A 595 -21.35 28.82 -35.24
C GLU A 595 -21.30 28.07 -33.90
N TYR A 596 -22.33 28.25 -33.07
CA TYR A 596 -22.39 27.54 -31.79
C TYR A 596 -22.63 26.04 -32.02
N PRO A 597 -22.14 25.16 -31.14
CA PRO A 597 -22.42 23.73 -31.26
C PRO A 597 -23.88 23.38 -30.94
N PRO A 598 -24.44 22.34 -31.58
CA PRO A 598 -25.77 21.81 -31.27
C PRO A 598 -25.80 21.12 -29.89
N ASN A 599 -27.00 20.94 -29.33
CA ASN A 599 -27.29 20.28 -28.04
C ASN A 599 -26.58 20.91 -26.82
N LYS A 600 -26.36 22.22 -26.83
CA LYS A 600 -25.77 22.92 -25.69
C LYS A 600 -26.86 23.47 -24.77
N ASN A 601 -26.58 23.40 -23.48
CA ASN A 601 -27.37 24.03 -22.44
C ASN A 601 -26.43 24.82 -21.53
N CYS A 602 -26.40 26.12 -21.73
CA CYS A 602 -25.47 27.04 -21.08
C CYS A 602 -26.22 27.90 -20.09
N VAL A 603 -25.75 28.01 -18.84
CA VAL A 603 -26.39 28.84 -17.82
C VAL A 603 -25.37 29.77 -17.19
N TRP A 604 -25.50 31.07 -17.42
CA TRP A 604 -24.72 32.11 -16.74
C TRP A 604 -25.52 32.69 -15.58
N GLN A 605 -24.89 32.76 -14.41
CA GLN A 605 -25.47 33.30 -13.18
C GLN A 605 -24.68 34.52 -12.75
N LEU A 606 -25.24 35.70 -12.99
CA LEU A 606 -24.65 36.99 -12.66
C LEU A 606 -25.10 37.40 -11.25
N ILE A 607 -24.16 37.73 -10.37
CA ILE A 607 -24.44 38.18 -9.00
C ILE A 607 -23.61 39.42 -8.71
N ALA A 608 -24.29 40.51 -8.38
CA ALA A 608 -23.69 41.75 -7.89
C ALA A 608 -23.97 41.90 -6.38
N PRO A 609 -23.31 42.83 -5.67
CA PRO A 609 -23.71 43.22 -4.32
C PRO A 609 -25.15 43.77 -4.30
N VAL A 610 -25.83 43.63 -3.15
CA VAL A 610 -27.29 43.90 -3.00
C VAL A 610 -27.77 45.30 -3.39
N GLN A 611 -26.87 46.29 -3.45
CA GLN A 611 -27.18 47.68 -3.82
C GLN A 611 -27.20 47.94 -5.34
N TYR A 612 -26.80 46.97 -6.15
CA TYR A 612 -26.70 47.11 -7.59
C TYR A 612 -27.82 46.36 -8.34
N ARG A 613 -28.16 46.87 -9.52
CA ARG A 613 -28.92 46.13 -10.56
C ARG A 613 -28.03 45.84 -11.75
N ILE A 614 -28.22 44.67 -12.35
CA ILE A 614 -27.42 44.20 -13.47
C ILE A 614 -28.16 44.53 -14.76
N THR A 615 -27.52 45.30 -15.64
CA THR A 615 -28.00 45.56 -17.00
C THR A 615 -27.20 44.71 -17.99
N LEU A 616 -27.91 43.98 -18.84
CA LEU A 616 -27.39 43.12 -19.89
C LEU A 616 -27.67 43.75 -21.26
N LEU A 617 -26.66 43.78 -22.12
CA LEU A 617 -26.71 44.30 -23.49
C LEU A 617 -26.12 43.27 -24.45
N PHE A 618 -26.76 43.05 -25.60
CA PHE A 618 -26.21 42.21 -26.66
C PHE A 618 -25.49 43.06 -27.72
N ASP A 619 -24.18 42.86 -27.87
CA ASP A 619 -23.38 43.48 -28.93
C ASP A 619 -23.69 42.86 -30.30
N ALA A 620 -23.96 41.55 -30.30
CA ALA A 620 -24.31 40.76 -31.48
C ALA A 620 -25.23 39.61 -31.08
N PHE A 621 -26.18 39.26 -31.94
CA PHE A 621 -27.21 38.26 -31.66
C PHE A 621 -27.70 37.61 -32.96
N GLU A 622 -27.39 36.33 -33.15
CA GLU A 622 -27.81 35.51 -34.28
C GLU A 622 -28.07 34.08 -33.78
N ILE A 623 -29.32 33.77 -33.46
CA ILE A 623 -29.78 32.47 -32.93
C ILE A 623 -30.84 31.88 -33.87
N GLU A 624 -30.85 30.56 -34.08
CA GLU A 624 -31.91 29.92 -34.86
C GLU A 624 -33.24 30.07 -34.14
N GLY A 625 -34.29 30.49 -34.84
CA GLY A 625 -35.60 30.53 -34.22
C GLY A 625 -36.72 30.86 -35.19
N ASN A 626 -37.93 30.71 -34.67
CA ASN A 626 -39.18 31.16 -35.26
C ASN A 626 -39.83 32.18 -34.31
N ASP A 627 -41.05 32.63 -34.60
CA ASP A 627 -41.77 33.63 -33.80
C ASP A 627 -42.00 33.24 -32.32
N VAL A 628 -41.76 31.98 -31.95
CA VAL A 628 -41.94 31.45 -30.59
C VAL A 628 -40.61 30.93 -29.99
N CYS A 629 -39.49 31.08 -30.69
CA CYS A 629 -38.17 30.59 -30.26
C CYS A 629 -38.17 29.12 -29.83
N LYS A 630 -38.75 28.27 -30.69
CA LYS A 630 -38.93 26.84 -30.41
C LYS A 630 -37.63 26.03 -30.48
N TYR A 631 -36.72 26.39 -31.39
CA TYR A 631 -35.47 25.67 -31.66
C TYR A 631 -34.42 26.14 -30.66
N ASP A 632 -33.64 27.15 -31.03
CA ASP A 632 -32.60 27.71 -30.19
C ASP A 632 -33.07 29.01 -29.54
N TYR A 633 -32.61 29.27 -28.33
CA TYR A 633 -33.04 30.47 -27.61
C TYR A 633 -32.13 30.88 -26.48
N VAL A 634 -32.22 32.15 -26.13
CA VAL A 634 -31.67 32.74 -24.90
C VAL A 634 -32.81 33.20 -24.01
N GLU A 635 -32.90 32.68 -22.79
CA GLU A 635 -33.86 33.09 -21.76
C GLU A 635 -33.14 33.90 -20.67
N VAL A 636 -33.73 35.03 -20.28
CA VAL A 636 -33.15 35.92 -19.26
C VAL A 636 -34.12 36.10 -18.09
N HIS A 637 -33.67 35.82 -16.88
CA HIS A 637 -34.43 35.92 -15.64
C HIS A 637 -33.78 36.88 -14.63
N SER A 638 -34.61 37.60 -13.87
CA SER A 638 -34.20 38.58 -12.84
C SER A 638 -33.66 37.97 -11.53
N GLY A 639 -33.40 36.66 -11.49
CA GLY A 639 -32.96 35.92 -10.31
C GLY A 639 -32.21 34.64 -10.68
N LEU A 640 -31.67 33.93 -9.68
CA LEU A 640 -30.86 32.71 -9.91
C LEU A 640 -31.70 31.45 -10.15
N SER A 641 -32.97 31.45 -9.73
CA SER A 641 -33.94 30.38 -9.98
C SER A 641 -34.63 30.57 -11.33
N THR A 642 -35.08 29.48 -11.94
CA THR A 642 -35.97 29.48 -13.11
C THR A 642 -37.36 30.04 -12.81
N ASP A 643 -37.76 30.09 -11.52
CA ASP A 643 -39.05 30.65 -11.11
C ASP A 643 -39.01 32.18 -10.94
N ALA A 644 -37.85 32.81 -11.10
CA ALA A 644 -37.71 34.25 -11.04
C ALA A 644 -38.38 34.93 -12.24
N LYS A 645 -38.65 36.24 -12.16
CA LYS A 645 -39.29 36.98 -13.26
C LYS A 645 -38.51 36.81 -14.58
N LEU A 646 -39.16 36.21 -15.57
CA LEU A 646 -38.68 36.11 -16.95
C LEU A 646 -38.78 37.49 -17.62
N HIS A 647 -37.67 37.96 -18.18
CA HIS A 647 -37.65 39.17 -19.01
C HIS A 647 -38.03 38.89 -20.45
N GLY A 648 -37.63 37.72 -20.96
CA GLY A 648 -37.96 37.30 -22.31
C GLY A 648 -37.19 36.06 -22.73
N LYS A 649 -37.70 35.47 -23.80
CA LYS A 649 -37.10 34.38 -24.55
C LYS A 649 -36.78 34.88 -25.94
N PHE A 650 -35.51 34.86 -26.32
CA PHE A 650 -35.00 35.56 -27.50
C PHE A 650 -34.37 34.58 -28.48
N CYS A 651 -34.61 34.79 -29.77
CA CYS A 651 -34.03 34.05 -30.89
C CYS A 651 -34.10 34.92 -32.16
N GLY A 652 -33.54 34.44 -33.27
CA GLY A 652 -33.47 35.20 -34.53
C GLY A 652 -32.23 36.09 -34.64
N THR A 653 -32.30 37.08 -35.53
CA THR A 653 -31.19 38.01 -35.84
C THR A 653 -31.40 39.42 -35.30
N GLU A 654 -32.58 39.69 -34.74
CA GLU A 654 -32.89 40.97 -34.10
C GLU A 654 -32.29 40.99 -32.70
N LYS A 655 -31.58 42.08 -32.36
CA LYS A 655 -30.93 42.20 -31.05
C LYS A 655 -31.96 42.59 -29.99
N PRO A 656 -32.02 41.87 -28.85
CA PRO A 656 -32.85 42.28 -27.73
C PRO A 656 -32.46 43.67 -27.20
N GLU A 657 -33.45 44.43 -26.73
CA GLU A 657 -33.23 45.67 -25.99
C GLU A 657 -32.48 45.42 -24.67
N ALA A 658 -31.93 46.47 -24.06
CA ALA A 658 -31.19 46.35 -22.81
C ALA A 658 -32.07 45.81 -21.67
N ILE A 659 -31.63 44.72 -21.03
CA ILE A 659 -32.39 44.02 -19.99
C ILE A 659 -31.79 44.35 -18.63
N THR A 660 -32.59 44.92 -17.71
CA THR A 660 -32.12 45.23 -16.35
C THR A 660 -32.82 44.36 -15.31
N SER A 661 -32.06 43.72 -14.43
CA SER A 661 -32.59 42.88 -13.35
C SER A 661 -33.35 43.70 -12.30
N GLN A 662 -34.30 43.06 -11.61
CA GLN A 662 -35.06 43.69 -10.51
C GLN A 662 -34.20 43.88 -9.26
N LEU A 663 -33.30 42.92 -9.00
CA LEU A 663 -32.40 42.87 -7.84
C LEU A 663 -30.94 42.70 -8.31
N ASN A 664 -30.07 42.27 -7.41
CA ASN A 664 -28.64 42.10 -7.62
C ASN A 664 -28.25 40.78 -8.30
N SER A 665 -29.18 40.06 -8.93
CA SER A 665 -28.89 38.80 -9.59
C SER A 665 -29.63 38.67 -10.91
N MET A 666 -29.02 37.98 -11.87
CA MET A 666 -29.61 37.68 -13.18
C MET A 666 -29.14 36.30 -13.65
N ARG A 667 -30.05 35.52 -14.26
CA ARG A 667 -29.73 34.24 -14.90
C ARG A 667 -29.97 34.35 -16.39
N VAL A 668 -28.98 33.96 -17.19
CA VAL A 668 -29.06 33.91 -18.65
C VAL A 668 -28.87 32.46 -19.07
N GLU A 669 -29.83 31.89 -19.78
CA GLU A 669 -29.84 30.48 -20.20
C GLU A 669 -29.90 30.40 -21.72
N PHE A 670 -28.90 29.77 -22.34
CA PHE A 670 -28.87 29.51 -23.78
C PHE A 670 -29.05 28.02 -24.04
N LYS A 671 -30.02 27.65 -24.87
CA LYS A 671 -30.21 26.29 -25.35
C LYS A 671 -30.14 26.21 -26.86
N SER A 672 -29.41 25.22 -27.37
CA SER A 672 -29.42 24.81 -28.77
C SER A 672 -29.94 23.38 -28.94
N ASP A 673 -30.67 23.14 -30.02
CA ASP A 673 -31.17 21.83 -30.41
C ASP A 673 -30.12 21.02 -31.19
N ASN A 674 -30.51 19.88 -31.76
CA ASN A 674 -29.58 18.99 -32.46
C ASN A 674 -29.33 19.37 -33.94
N THR A 675 -29.87 20.49 -34.40
CA THR A 675 -29.84 20.95 -35.78
C THR A 675 -29.28 22.38 -35.90
N VAL A 676 -29.77 23.16 -36.86
CA VAL A 676 -29.10 24.30 -37.51
C VAL A 676 -28.48 25.27 -36.52
N SER A 677 -27.18 25.49 -36.63
CA SER A 677 -26.50 26.47 -35.80
C SER A 677 -26.27 27.79 -36.53
N LYS A 678 -26.19 28.88 -35.77
CA LYS A 678 -25.88 30.23 -36.25
C LYS A 678 -24.67 30.77 -35.49
N ARG A 679 -24.22 31.98 -35.81
CA ARG A 679 -23.03 32.60 -35.22
C ARG A 679 -23.11 32.82 -33.71
N GLY A 680 -24.30 32.86 -33.13
CA GLY A 680 -24.48 32.99 -31.69
C GLY A 680 -24.59 34.44 -31.23
N PHE A 681 -24.15 34.71 -30.00
CA PHE A 681 -24.24 36.04 -29.43
C PHE A 681 -22.99 36.44 -28.64
N LYS A 682 -22.80 37.75 -28.52
CA LYS A 682 -21.88 38.37 -27.58
C LYS A 682 -22.65 39.34 -26.70
N ALA A 683 -22.59 39.16 -25.40
CA ALA A 683 -23.29 39.98 -24.42
C ALA A 683 -22.29 40.70 -23.50
N GLN A 684 -22.62 41.93 -23.14
CA GLN A 684 -21.94 42.72 -22.12
C GLN A 684 -22.90 42.98 -20.97
N PHE A 685 -22.39 43.03 -19.74
CA PHE A 685 -23.18 43.38 -18.58
C PHE A 685 -22.44 44.38 -17.70
N PHE A 686 -23.19 45.19 -16.97
CA PHE A 686 -22.68 46.10 -15.96
C PHE A 686 -23.68 46.26 -14.83
N SER A 687 -23.17 46.54 -13.63
CA SER A 687 -23.95 46.67 -12.41
C SER A 687 -23.97 48.13 -11.98
N GLY A 688 -25.15 48.76 -11.94
CA GLY A 688 -25.33 50.17 -11.56
C GLY A 688 -26.03 50.32 -10.21
N GLU A 689 -25.67 51.35 -9.43
CA GLU A 689 -26.32 51.65 -8.16
C GLU A 689 -27.73 52.20 -8.36
N HIS A 690 -28.59 51.91 -7.39
CA HIS A 690 -29.97 52.34 -7.36
C HIS A 690 -30.09 53.85 -7.03
N GLU A 691 -29.83 54.75 -7.98
CA GLU A 691 -30.31 56.14 -7.88
C GLU A 691 -31.82 56.17 -8.18
N ASN A 692 -32.60 56.80 -7.28
CA ASN A 692 -34.03 57.04 -7.47
C ASN A 692 -34.31 57.62 -8.87
N ASP A 693 -35.28 57.01 -9.57
CA ASP A 693 -35.88 57.50 -10.81
C ASP A 693 -36.57 58.86 -10.63
N LEU A 694 -35.78 59.93 -10.49
CA LEU A 694 -36.18 61.31 -10.77
C LEU A 694 -34.89 62.08 -11.14
N PHE A 695 -34.77 62.49 -12.41
CA PHE A 695 -33.61 63.14 -13.06
C PHE A 695 -32.60 62.24 -13.77
N LYS A 696 -33.00 61.58 -14.86
CA LYS A 696 -32.11 61.46 -16.05
C LYS A 696 -32.84 61.18 -17.37
N GLU A 697 -34.06 61.69 -17.53
CA GLU A 697 -34.80 61.61 -18.80
C GLU A 697 -34.48 62.77 -19.78
N LYS A 698 -33.35 63.49 -19.63
CA LYS A 698 -33.03 64.66 -20.47
C LYS A 698 -31.60 64.78 -20.99
N LYS A 699 -30.79 63.72 -21.01
CA LYS A 699 -29.43 63.85 -21.55
C LYS A 699 -28.88 62.66 -22.32
N ILE A 700 -29.69 62.03 -23.17
CA ILE A 700 -29.20 61.19 -24.28
C ILE A 700 -30.11 61.40 -25.50
N LEU A 701 -30.20 62.64 -25.99
CA LEU A 701 -30.63 62.92 -27.36
C LEU A 701 -29.84 64.15 -27.84
N GLY A 702 -28.61 63.91 -28.30
CA GLY A 702 -27.74 64.98 -28.76
C GLY A 702 -26.28 64.61 -28.72
N SER A 703 -25.86 63.67 -29.58
CA SER A 703 -24.48 63.56 -30.09
C SER A 703 -24.36 62.36 -31.04
N ILE A 704 -25.12 62.36 -32.13
CA ILE A 704 -24.72 61.62 -33.35
C ILE A 704 -24.96 62.57 -34.52
N GLN A 705 -23.97 63.40 -34.85
CA GLN A 705 -23.72 63.84 -36.22
C GLN A 705 -22.37 64.55 -36.32
N ALA A 706 -21.65 64.21 -37.39
CA ALA A 706 -20.42 64.84 -37.89
C ALA A 706 -19.14 64.42 -37.11
N THR A 707 -18.11 63.85 -37.70
CA THR A 707 -17.61 63.89 -39.08
C THR A 707 -16.67 62.71 -39.32
N SER A 708 -16.66 62.19 -40.55
CA SER A 708 -15.49 61.50 -41.08
C SER A 708 -14.54 62.52 -41.72
N LYS A 709 -13.27 62.11 -41.83
CA LYS A 709 -12.28 62.49 -42.85
C LYS A 709 -11.19 63.52 -42.45
N VAL A 710 -9.94 63.05 -42.64
CA VAL A 710 -8.71 63.73 -43.15
C VAL A 710 -7.51 63.92 -42.18
N MET A 711 -6.47 63.14 -42.49
CA MET A 711 -5.00 63.38 -42.57
C MET A 711 -4.17 63.97 -41.41
N SER A 712 -3.15 63.17 -41.06
CA SER A 712 -1.71 63.47 -40.99
C SER A 712 -1.08 64.37 -39.90
N ALA A 713 0.08 63.87 -39.44
CA ALA A 713 1.28 64.54 -38.91
C ALA A 713 1.42 64.73 -37.38
N CYS A 714 2.38 63.96 -36.81
CA CYS A 714 3.47 64.26 -35.84
C CYS A 714 3.40 65.49 -34.89
N PRO A 715 4.29 65.59 -33.87
CA PRO A 715 4.73 64.62 -32.84
C PRO A 715 4.84 65.24 -31.42
N SER A 716 5.20 64.40 -30.42
CA SER A 716 6.06 64.67 -29.24
C SER A 716 5.93 65.95 -28.38
N ALA A 717 5.73 65.77 -27.07
CA ALA A 717 6.44 66.44 -25.95
C ALA A 717 5.79 65.97 -24.63
N SER A 718 6.42 65.15 -23.79
CA SER A 718 7.40 65.50 -22.74
C SER A 718 6.92 66.52 -21.70
N ASN A 719 6.76 66.03 -20.46
CA ASN A 719 7.19 66.63 -19.17
C ASN A 719 6.12 66.51 -18.06
N TYR A 720 6.40 65.69 -17.04
CA TYR A 720 6.97 66.06 -15.72
C TYR A 720 5.96 66.75 -14.80
N TYR A 721 5.78 66.19 -13.60
CA TYR A 721 5.94 66.80 -12.26
C TYR A 721 5.52 65.71 -11.25
N THR A 722 6.39 65.06 -10.44
CA THR A 722 7.04 65.52 -9.17
C THR A 722 6.13 66.38 -8.30
N GLN A 723 5.94 66.21 -6.99
CA GLN A 723 6.44 65.35 -5.91
C GLN A 723 5.64 65.77 -4.65
N GLU A 724 5.95 65.18 -3.49
CA GLU A 724 5.55 65.50 -2.10
C GLU A 724 4.31 64.75 -1.58
N SER A 725 4.43 63.73 -0.69
CA SER A 725 4.94 63.67 0.70
C SER A 725 4.07 64.48 1.67
N HIS A 726 3.67 64.04 2.87
CA HIS A 726 3.82 62.83 3.69
C HIS A 726 2.87 63.02 4.90
N LEU A 727 2.67 61.94 5.68
CA LEU A 727 2.07 61.85 7.03
C LEU A 727 0.52 61.88 7.05
N GLN A 728 -0.17 60.91 7.64
CA GLN A 728 0.17 60.04 8.78
C GLN A 728 -0.46 58.65 8.62
#